data_AF-A0AAV0SYP1-F1
#
_entry.id   AF-A0AAV0SYP1-F1
#
_cell.length_a   1.000
_cell.length_b   1.000
_cell.length_c   1.000
_cell.angle_alpha   90.00
_cell.angle_beta   90.00
_cell.angle_gamma   90.00
#
_symmetry.space_group_name_H-M   'P 1'
#
loop_
_entity.id
_entity.type
_entity.pdbx_description
1 polymer ?
#
loop_
_entity_poly.entity_id
_entity_poly.type
_entity_poly.pdbx_seq_one_letter_code
_entity_poly.pdbx_strand_id
1 'polypeptide(L)'
;MFRPFQGVDFSTNTRAVCIGSGRFLRAVLIPIFQDLDSTVIVAQSRGTSFARACTEAKGKYEVDTIDVEGHVNTTAYLLEAVGSLGLTEDRTAFLELPAKLPQLKYVGFGVTEAGLQSKTQVIQDLAEFLQQTFKAIPKNDLSIINTDNFPNNGDHIKKLVLDLDVVNGDDSAAFRTYLDTKVHFHNTMVDRITNHRAGDSLVPLTELLPAKAIVIEDLKGVLDADTLRKVPGVHLRTEKSEIAKDYLLKFSLGNAVNSAMVYLLALSRQRTANQFHKFPIIQEYLDALFKKDLLPALVAGDVAEAEARKFYAEWLVRMKHPYFGLDNFWVAQNALVRLSVRLLNSVNINIANDENYRPSKFMAFAAAVTLRFLTPRQADSKRDTPTIFVGQMDSIQNVAPIFSLTEKTWSYDTGLTANLSTGKYEFDDGENGRVCQLLWRASQQVLGASKSSSHDFPKSARAKSSSEISSGVGVAVATVLSSVKGFNLTNDAYASFAADVAALYQRLVSGKQTALETLDDVLRNHHISEYLATKEEVVTFVRETVASVQIIDVHTHLFPPSHGKLMLWGINELLTYHYLVAEFLQTASVQVEELNSYSKEKQAGLIWKHLFIDRSPVSEACRGVLTTLHLLGLDHLVAKRDLPAIQEWFKQQDAEEYVDTVFRLSGLKYAVMTNIPFEPEEARHWLGDPATNTPPPAWSRKFFRSALRVDQVLLGDWASISPTLDVFKLPHTLAGVRTLLEKWIDIMKPEYFMSSVPIFFEYPDENAPGSGVNEQPTGAELLLQVLLPLAEEKKLPIALKFDSVRPINARYGVAGDGVKPSNVDTLIKLCRNFPKVKFLATFLSRVNQHEVTVTANKFHNLHLYGCWWYCNNPSIIEELTRMRIEILGTAFTSQHSDARVLDQLIYKWSHSREVIGEVLVDMYKKLFATGWKMSKSDIQRDVRRLFGQSYEEFMEKDM
;
A
#
# COMPACT_ATOMS: atom_id res chain seq x y z
N MET A 1 20.07 -10.69 45.66
CA MET A 1 19.99 -12.09 45.21
C MET A 1 18.94 -12.80 46.03
N PHE A 2 17.96 -13.44 45.38
CA PHE A 2 16.93 -14.36 45.94
C PHE A 2 16.76 -14.34 47.46
N ARG A 3 16.48 -13.15 47.99
CA ARG A 3 16.26 -12.86 49.41
C ARG A 3 14.98 -12.07 49.48
N PRO A 4 14.14 -12.29 50.51
CA PRO A 4 12.91 -11.53 50.68
C PRO A 4 13.18 -10.03 50.64
N PHE A 5 12.38 -9.29 49.89
CA PHE A 5 12.41 -7.82 49.94
C PHE A 5 11.81 -7.28 51.24
N GLN A 6 10.98 -8.06 51.91
CA GLN A 6 10.35 -7.75 53.19
C GLN A 6 10.59 -8.91 54.16
N GLY A 7 11.16 -8.60 55.34
CA GLY A 7 11.46 -9.62 56.36
C GLY A 7 12.81 -10.30 56.19
N VAL A 8 13.09 -11.26 57.09
CA VAL A 8 14.34 -12.04 57.12
C VAL A 8 14.16 -13.38 56.39
N ASP A 9 12.97 -13.97 56.49
CA ASP A 9 12.59 -15.26 55.90
C ASP A 9 11.47 -15.07 54.87
N PHE A 10 11.35 -16.01 53.93
CA PHE A 10 10.25 -16.01 52.96
C PHE A 10 8.89 -16.16 53.64
N SER A 11 7.89 -15.42 53.17
CA SER A 11 6.51 -15.56 53.65
C SER A 11 6.01 -17.01 53.55
N THR A 12 5.18 -17.44 54.51
CA THR A 12 4.53 -18.77 54.47
C THR A 12 3.62 -18.95 53.25
N ASN A 13 3.20 -17.84 52.64
CA ASN A 13 2.42 -17.81 51.41
C ASN A 13 3.28 -17.76 50.13
N THR A 14 4.61 -17.88 50.24
CA THR A 14 5.52 -17.97 49.07
C THR A 14 5.43 -19.36 48.44
N ARG A 15 4.46 -19.54 47.55
CA ARG A 15 4.13 -20.84 46.94
C ARG A 15 4.48 -20.93 45.46
N ALA A 16 5.02 -19.87 44.86
CA ALA A 16 5.32 -19.80 43.43
C ALA A 16 6.76 -19.32 43.13
N VAL A 17 7.46 -20.07 42.29
CA VAL A 17 8.75 -19.67 41.70
C VAL A 17 8.61 -19.62 40.18
N CYS A 18 8.87 -18.47 39.59
CA CYS A 18 8.78 -18.26 38.14
C CYS A 18 10.18 -18.25 37.51
N ILE A 19 10.43 -19.14 36.55
CA ILE A 19 11.63 -19.16 35.72
C ILE A 19 11.31 -18.44 34.40
N GLY A 20 11.99 -17.31 34.16
CA GLY A 20 11.72 -16.40 33.08
C GLY A 20 11.13 -15.06 33.54
N SER A 21 11.22 -14.04 32.69
CA SER A 21 10.71 -12.67 32.97
C SER A 21 9.95 -12.07 31.77
N GLY A 22 9.43 -12.93 30.90
CA GLY A 22 8.69 -12.52 29.71
C GLY A 22 7.38 -11.79 30.02
N ARG A 23 6.82 -11.11 29.00
CA ARG A 23 5.60 -10.29 29.13
C ARG A 23 4.39 -11.11 29.58
N PHE A 24 4.18 -12.32 29.04
CA PHE A 24 3.07 -13.17 29.47
C PHE A 24 3.19 -13.61 30.92
N LEU A 25 4.39 -14.00 31.34
CA LEU A 25 4.62 -14.39 32.73
C LEU A 25 4.28 -13.22 33.67
N ARG A 26 4.72 -12.00 33.33
CA ARG A 26 4.52 -10.81 34.17
C ARG A 26 3.13 -10.17 34.11
N ALA A 27 2.43 -10.29 32.97
CA ALA A 27 1.12 -9.67 32.76
C ALA A 27 -0.06 -10.67 32.84
N VAL A 28 0.22 -11.97 32.96
CA VAL A 28 -0.82 -13.01 33.06
C VAL A 28 -0.55 -13.91 34.26
N LEU A 29 0.58 -14.64 34.27
CA LEU A 29 0.77 -15.72 35.25
C LEU A 29 1.06 -15.23 36.67
N ILE A 30 1.93 -14.22 36.84
CA ILE A 30 2.21 -13.63 38.16
C ILE A 30 0.95 -13.01 38.79
N PRO A 31 0.15 -12.19 38.07
CA PRO A 31 -1.14 -11.71 38.58
C PRO A 31 -2.05 -12.84 39.07
N ILE A 32 -2.15 -13.93 38.31
CA ILE A 32 -2.95 -15.10 38.72
C ILE A 32 -2.45 -15.68 40.03
N PHE A 33 -1.13 -15.86 40.20
CA PHE A 33 -0.59 -16.37 41.47
C PHE A 33 -0.88 -15.44 42.64
N GLN A 34 -0.87 -14.12 42.43
CA GLN A 34 -1.23 -13.17 43.49
C GLN A 34 -2.72 -13.22 43.84
N ASP A 35 -3.60 -13.40 42.86
CA ASP A 35 -5.05 -13.62 43.09
C ASP A 35 -5.33 -14.94 43.84
N LEU A 36 -4.38 -15.89 43.82
CA LEU A 36 -4.40 -17.12 44.61
C LEU A 36 -3.73 -16.97 46.00
N ASP A 37 -3.46 -15.74 46.45
CA ASP A 37 -2.74 -15.43 47.68
C ASP A 37 -1.35 -16.12 47.75
N SER A 38 -0.69 -16.25 46.60
CA SER A 38 0.69 -16.74 46.51
C SER A 38 1.64 -15.60 46.18
N THR A 39 2.57 -15.29 47.08
CA THR A 39 3.70 -14.42 46.72
C THR A 39 4.64 -15.16 45.76
N VAL A 40 5.34 -14.40 44.92
CA VAL A 40 6.07 -14.94 43.77
C VAL A 40 7.54 -14.54 43.81
N ILE A 41 8.41 -15.51 43.57
CA ILE A 41 9.84 -15.28 43.30
C ILE A 41 10.07 -15.38 41.79
N VAL A 42 10.85 -14.46 41.20
CA VAL A 42 11.15 -14.48 39.76
C VAL A 42 12.65 -14.68 39.51
N ALA A 43 12.99 -15.67 38.71
CA ALA A 43 14.32 -15.96 38.22
C ALA A 43 14.44 -15.57 36.73
N GLN A 44 15.09 -14.45 36.44
CA GLN A 44 15.36 -14.03 35.06
C GLN A 44 16.36 -15.01 34.41
N SER A 45 15.95 -15.69 33.34
CA SER A 45 16.74 -16.76 32.71
C SER A 45 17.98 -16.27 31.95
N ARG A 46 17.96 -15.06 31.40
CA ARG A 46 19.09 -14.44 30.67
C ARG A 46 19.15 -12.93 30.92
N GLY A 47 20.36 -12.38 31.01
CA GLY A 47 20.60 -10.96 31.28
C GLY A 47 20.17 -10.54 32.68
N THR A 48 20.34 -9.27 33.03
CA THR A 48 20.11 -8.77 34.41
C THR A 48 19.15 -7.59 34.50
N SER A 49 18.64 -7.10 33.36
CA SER A 49 17.88 -5.85 33.28
C SER A 49 16.62 -5.82 34.15
N PHE A 50 15.75 -6.83 34.05
CA PHE A 50 14.52 -6.92 34.83
C PHE A 50 14.83 -7.15 36.32
N ALA A 51 15.71 -8.11 36.63
CA ALA A 51 16.08 -8.41 38.02
C ALA A 51 16.68 -7.19 38.72
N ARG A 52 17.54 -6.44 38.03
CA ARG A 52 18.14 -5.20 38.55
C ARG A 52 17.09 -4.12 38.77
N ALA A 53 16.27 -3.81 37.77
CA ALA A 53 15.24 -2.78 37.88
C ALA A 53 14.23 -3.09 38.99
N CYS A 54 13.80 -4.36 39.08
CA CYS A 54 12.89 -4.80 40.14
C CYS A 54 13.54 -4.77 41.53
N THR A 55 14.84 -5.06 41.64
CA THR A 55 15.59 -4.95 42.90
C THR A 55 15.71 -3.49 43.35
N GLU A 56 16.04 -2.58 42.44
CA GLU A 56 16.09 -1.13 42.68
C GLU A 56 14.72 -0.60 43.13
N ALA A 57 13.63 -1.17 42.59
CA ALA A 57 12.25 -0.88 42.97
C ALA A 57 11.73 -1.70 44.18
N LYS A 58 12.60 -2.35 44.97
CA LYS A 58 12.25 -3.14 46.17
C LYS A 58 11.19 -4.22 45.91
N GLY A 59 11.34 -4.95 44.81
CA GLY A 59 10.45 -6.04 44.40
C GLY A 59 9.24 -5.60 43.58
N LYS A 60 9.04 -4.29 43.35
CA LYS A 60 7.92 -3.79 42.55
C LYS A 60 8.24 -3.82 41.05
N TYR A 61 7.27 -4.25 40.24
CA TYR A 61 7.25 -3.98 38.80
C TYR A 61 5.85 -3.54 38.36
N GLU A 62 5.78 -2.90 37.19
CA GLU A 62 4.54 -2.33 36.66
C GLU A 62 4.03 -3.10 35.44
N VAL A 63 2.72 -3.09 35.24
CA VAL A 63 2.03 -3.54 34.02
C VAL A 63 1.01 -2.48 33.64
N ASP A 64 1.07 -2.03 32.40
CA ASP A 64 0.13 -1.08 31.83
C ASP A 64 -1.00 -1.83 31.12
N THR A 65 -2.24 -1.38 31.33
CA THR A 65 -3.43 -1.82 30.60
C THR A 65 -4.03 -0.60 29.91
N ILE A 66 -4.19 -0.66 28.59
CA ILE A 66 -4.80 0.42 27.80
C ILE A 66 -6.25 0.07 27.45
N ASP A 67 -7.15 1.03 27.66
CA ASP A 67 -8.56 0.93 27.27
C ASP A 67 -8.82 1.42 25.84
N VAL A 68 -10.06 1.25 25.38
CA VAL A 68 -10.45 1.59 24.00
C VAL A 68 -10.47 3.10 23.74
N GLU A 69 -10.53 3.92 24.79
CA GLU A 69 -10.42 5.38 24.78
C GLU A 69 -8.96 5.87 24.82
N GLY A 70 -7.99 4.97 25.07
CA GLY A 70 -6.57 5.26 25.10
C GLY A 70 -6.02 5.62 26.49
N HIS A 71 -6.82 5.52 27.55
CA HIS A 71 -6.34 5.69 28.91
C HIS A 71 -5.50 4.48 29.32
N VAL A 72 -4.34 4.76 29.91
CA VAL A 72 -3.44 3.74 30.44
C VAL A 72 -3.61 3.67 31.95
N ASN A 73 -4.01 2.50 32.44
CA ASN A 73 -4.02 2.16 33.86
C ASN A 73 -2.79 1.30 34.20
N THR A 74 -1.99 1.76 35.15
CA THR A 74 -0.76 1.07 35.58
C THR A 74 -1.01 0.32 36.88
N THR A 75 -0.89 -1.01 36.84
CA THR A 75 -0.96 -1.86 38.02
C THR A 75 0.45 -2.23 38.48
N ALA A 76 0.73 -2.04 39.76
CA ALA A 76 1.98 -2.43 40.39
C ALA A 76 1.85 -3.81 41.05
N TYR A 77 2.77 -4.71 40.73
CA TYR A 77 2.86 -6.05 41.31
C TYR A 77 4.11 -6.16 42.18
N LEU A 78 3.99 -6.81 43.33
CA LEU A 78 5.09 -7.01 44.27
C LEU A 78 5.61 -8.44 44.20
N LEU A 79 6.92 -8.59 44.01
CA LEU A 79 7.63 -9.86 44.11
C LEU A 79 8.21 -10.03 45.51
N GLU A 80 8.23 -11.28 45.98
CA GLU A 80 8.87 -11.65 47.24
C GLU A 80 10.39 -11.55 47.10
N ALA A 81 10.93 -12.05 45.98
CA ALA A 81 12.34 -11.94 45.62
C ALA A 81 12.55 -12.02 44.10
N VAL A 82 13.69 -11.52 43.65
CA VAL A 82 14.10 -11.60 42.24
C VAL A 82 15.61 -11.88 42.13
N GLY A 83 16.01 -12.53 41.04
CA GLY A 83 17.42 -12.74 40.70
C GLY A 83 17.61 -13.09 39.23
N SER A 84 18.86 -13.17 38.78
CA SER A 84 19.22 -13.53 37.40
C SER A 84 20.03 -14.82 37.36
N LEU A 85 19.53 -15.85 36.67
CA LEU A 85 20.25 -17.10 36.44
C LEU A 85 21.47 -16.94 35.53
N GLY A 86 21.63 -15.78 34.88
CA GLY A 86 22.84 -15.43 34.14
C GLY A 86 24.03 -15.09 35.04
N LEU A 87 23.83 -14.92 36.35
CA LEU A 87 24.90 -14.71 37.33
C LEU A 87 25.10 -15.99 38.15
N THR A 88 26.35 -16.45 38.26
CA THR A 88 26.70 -17.69 38.96
C THR A 88 26.25 -17.70 40.42
N GLU A 89 26.39 -16.57 41.11
CA GLU A 89 26.00 -16.41 42.53
C GLU A 89 24.48 -16.51 42.70
N ASP A 90 23.71 -15.76 41.89
CA ASP A 90 22.25 -15.83 41.85
C ASP A 90 21.75 -17.23 41.51
N ARG A 91 22.34 -17.91 40.50
CA ARG A 91 21.99 -19.28 40.14
C ARG A 91 22.21 -20.24 41.31
N THR A 92 23.30 -20.08 42.05
CA THR A 92 23.56 -20.88 43.25
C THR A 92 22.48 -20.65 44.31
N ALA A 93 22.15 -19.39 44.59
CA ALA A 93 21.09 -19.03 45.53
C ALA A 93 19.70 -19.52 45.09
N PHE A 94 19.42 -19.53 43.78
CA PHE A 94 18.19 -20.07 43.19
C PHE A 94 18.03 -21.56 43.47
N LEU A 95 19.10 -22.35 43.33
CA LEU A 95 19.07 -23.79 43.58
C LEU A 95 18.90 -24.14 45.07
N GLU A 96 19.17 -23.21 45.99
CA GLU A 96 18.90 -23.38 47.42
C GLU A 96 17.45 -23.06 47.83
N LEU A 97 16.68 -22.40 46.97
CA LEU A 97 15.32 -21.95 47.28
C LEU A 97 14.37 -23.08 47.73
N PRO A 98 14.37 -24.30 47.16
CA PRO A 98 13.41 -25.33 47.57
C PRO A 98 13.48 -25.68 49.06
N ALA A 99 14.67 -25.62 49.67
CA ALA A 99 14.85 -25.85 51.11
C ALA A 99 14.30 -24.71 51.99
N LYS A 100 14.11 -23.52 51.41
CA LYS A 100 13.60 -22.31 52.08
C LYS A 100 12.10 -22.11 51.86
N LEU A 101 11.47 -22.94 51.03
CA LEU A 101 10.08 -22.78 50.57
C LEU A 101 9.26 -24.05 50.83
N PRO A 102 8.92 -24.38 52.09
CA PRO A 102 8.22 -25.63 52.43
C PRO A 102 6.84 -25.77 51.80
N GLN A 103 6.21 -24.66 51.42
CA GLN A 103 4.87 -24.60 50.80
C GLN A 103 4.89 -24.42 49.27
N LEU A 104 6.07 -24.56 48.64
CA LEU A 104 6.21 -24.43 47.18
C LEU A 104 5.23 -25.39 46.47
N LYS A 105 4.40 -24.83 45.60
CA LYS A 105 3.37 -25.55 44.83
C LYS A 105 3.46 -25.26 43.34
N TYR A 106 3.79 -24.04 42.95
CA TYR A 106 3.76 -23.61 41.55
C TYR A 106 5.16 -23.29 41.04
N VAL A 107 5.46 -23.78 39.85
CA VAL A 107 6.60 -23.29 39.06
C VAL A 107 6.05 -22.65 37.79
N GLY A 108 6.15 -21.32 37.70
CA GLY A 108 5.84 -20.61 36.47
C GLY A 108 7.00 -20.76 35.49
N PHE A 109 6.74 -21.15 34.25
CA PHE A 109 7.78 -21.31 33.24
C PHE A 109 7.48 -20.45 32.01
N GLY A 110 8.29 -19.41 31.77
CA GLY A 110 8.04 -18.46 30.70
C GLY A 110 9.32 -18.16 29.92
N VAL A 111 9.53 -18.91 28.85
CA VAL A 111 10.69 -18.74 27.96
C VAL A 111 10.21 -18.38 26.55
N THR A 112 11.13 -18.31 25.59
CA THR A 112 10.82 -18.23 24.16
C THR A 112 11.01 -19.61 23.54
N GLU A 113 10.55 -19.83 22.31
CA GLU A 113 10.81 -21.07 21.55
C GLU A 113 12.31 -21.44 21.53
N ALA A 114 13.21 -20.46 21.45
CA ALA A 114 14.67 -20.68 21.53
C ALA A 114 15.15 -21.24 22.89
N GLY A 115 14.37 -21.10 23.96
CA GLY A 115 14.61 -21.70 25.27
C GLY A 115 14.02 -23.11 25.40
N LEU A 116 13.13 -23.52 24.51
CA LEU A 116 12.46 -24.83 24.52
C LEU A 116 13.12 -25.81 23.55
N GLN A 117 14.45 -25.82 23.57
CA GLN A 117 15.28 -26.74 22.81
C GLN A 117 16.06 -27.66 23.75
N SER A 118 16.45 -28.82 23.22
CA SER A 118 17.23 -29.82 23.97
C SER A 118 18.53 -29.22 24.51
N LYS A 119 18.89 -29.57 25.74
CA LYS A 119 20.13 -29.18 26.43
C LYS A 119 20.35 -27.68 26.62
N THR A 120 19.33 -26.83 26.45
CA THR A 120 19.45 -25.41 26.76
C THR A 120 19.63 -25.18 28.27
N GLN A 121 20.36 -24.12 28.64
CA GLN A 121 20.66 -23.82 30.04
C GLN A 121 19.40 -23.69 30.91
N VAL A 122 18.33 -23.09 30.39
CA VAL A 122 17.09 -22.88 31.16
C VAL A 122 16.35 -24.20 31.47
N ILE A 123 16.45 -25.20 30.59
CA ILE A 123 15.91 -26.54 30.85
C ILE A 123 16.78 -27.27 31.89
N GLN A 124 18.10 -27.08 31.85
CA GLN A 124 19.01 -27.59 32.88
C GLN A 124 18.72 -26.95 34.24
N ASP A 125 18.52 -25.63 34.29
CA ASP A 125 18.17 -24.90 35.51
C ASP A 125 16.84 -25.39 36.11
N LEU A 126 15.84 -25.65 35.27
CA LEU A 126 14.58 -26.26 35.71
C LEU A 126 14.79 -27.66 36.27
N ALA A 127 15.54 -28.52 35.58
CA ALA A 127 15.78 -29.90 36.02
C ALA A 127 16.57 -29.95 37.34
N GLU A 128 17.61 -29.13 37.49
CA GLU A 128 18.38 -29.01 38.72
C GLU A 128 17.53 -28.45 39.87
N PHE A 129 16.68 -27.45 39.61
CA PHE A 129 15.74 -26.92 40.60
C PHE A 129 14.74 -27.98 41.08
N LEU A 130 14.21 -28.80 40.15
CA LEU A 130 13.34 -29.92 40.49
C LEU A 130 14.08 -31.00 41.28
N GLN A 131 15.37 -31.24 41.00
CA GLN A 131 16.19 -32.17 41.77
C GLN A 131 16.43 -31.67 43.20
N GLN A 132 16.65 -30.36 43.39
CA GLN A 132 16.76 -29.77 44.72
C GLN A 132 15.43 -29.81 45.48
N THR A 133 14.32 -29.64 44.76
CA THR A 133 12.97 -29.82 45.32
C THR A 133 12.76 -31.26 45.79
N PHE A 134 13.14 -32.25 44.99
CA PHE A 134 13.08 -33.67 45.39
C PHE A 134 13.87 -33.95 46.66
N LYS A 135 15.02 -33.30 46.86
CA LYS A 135 15.84 -33.47 48.08
C LYS A 135 15.22 -32.77 49.30
N ALA A 136 14.67 -31.57 49.12
CA ALA A 136 14.24 -30.72 50.23
C ALA A 136 12.78 -30.95 50.65
N ILE A 137 11.87 -31.09 49.68
CA ILE A 137 10.42 -31.15 49.89
C ILE A 137 9.75 -32.25 49.02
N PRO A 138 10.21 -33.52 49.10
CA PRO A 138 9.77 -34.61 48.21
C PRO A 138 8.28 -34.95 48.25
N LYS A 139 7.54 -34.43 49.25
CA LYS A 139 6.12 -34.74 49.44
C LYS A 139 5.18 -33.76 48.72
N ASN A 140 5.68 -32.59 48.31
CA ASN A 140 4.85 -31.57 47.68
C ASN A 140 4.46 -32.00 46.26
N ASP A 141 3.21 -31.76 45.90
CA ASP A 141 2.74 -31.86 44.51
C ASP A 141 3.01 -30.51 43.81
N LEU A 142 3.91 -30.53 42.84
CA LEU A 142 4.32 -29.35 42.08
C LEU A 142 3.59 -29.24 40.74
N SER A 143 3.04 -28.06 40.46
CA SER A 143 2.42 -27.72 39.19
C SER A 143 3.33 -26.79 38.39
N ILE A 144 3.84 -27.28 37.26
CA ILE A 144 4.59 -26.49 36.28
C ILE A 144 3.58 -25.88 35.30
N ILE A 145 3.39 -24.56 35.37
CA ILE A 145 2.44 -23.82 34.52
C ILE A 145 3.25 -22.91 33.61
N ASN A 146 3.14 -23.13 32.31
CA ASN A 146 3.95 -22.41 31.33
C ASN A 146 3.14 -21.34 30.57
N THR A 147 3.82 -20.37 29.97
CA THR A 147 3.20 -19.31 29.16
C THR A 147 3.62 -19.33 27.70
N ASP A 148 4.15 -20.46 27.22
CA ASP A 148 4.59 -20.63 25.85
C ASP A 148 3.41 -20.98 24.94
N ASN A 149 3.36 -20.39 23.75
CA ASN A 149 2.20 -20.51 22.86
C ASN A 149 2.46 -21.49 21.71
N PHE A 150 2.62 -22.78 22.04
CA PHE A 150 2.63 -23.89 21.09
C PHE A 150 1.89 -25.12 21.69
N PRO A 151 1.32 -26.01 20.86
CA PRO A 151 0.58 -27.17 21.35
C PRO A 151 1.45 -28.13 22.18
N ASN A 152 0.85 -28.75 23.21
CA ASN A 152 1.49 -29.75 24.08
C ASN A 152 2.78 -29.25 24.75
N ASN A 153 2.78 -27.98 25.16
CA ASN A 153 3.95 -27.31 25.72
C ASN A 153 4.44 -27.91 27.04
N GLY A 154 3.53 -28.33 27.93
CA GLY A 154 3.86 -29.02 29.17
C GLY A 154 4.51 -30.38 28.91
N ASP A 155 3.92 -31.18 28.01
CA ASP A 155 4.48 -32.48 27.61
C ASP A 155 5.86 -32.33 26.96
N HIS A 156 6.06 -31.31 26.13
CA HIS A 156 7.35 -31.02 25.51
C HIS A 156 8.39 -30.61 26.55
N ILE A 157 8.06 -29.74 27.51
CA ILE A 157 8.95 -29.38 28.62
C ILE A 157 9.33 -30.63 29.43
N LYS A 158 8.36 -31.49 29.77
CA LYS A 158 8.60 -32.75 30.48
C LYS A 158 9.61 -33.62 29.72
N LYS A 159 9.40 -33.79 28.41
CA LYS A 159 10.32 -34.54 27.55
C LYS A 159 11.74 -33.96 27.60
N LEU A 160 11.88 -32.65 27.42
CA LEU A 160 13.18 -31.99 27.44
C LEU A 160 13.92 -32.17 28.78
N VAL A 161 13.21 -32.15 29.91
CA VAL A 161 13.78 -32.41 31.24
C VAL A 161 14.23 -33.86 31.37
N LEU A 162 13.41 -34.82 30.93
CA LEU A 162 13.73 -36.25 30.98
C LEU A 162 14.92 -36.63 30.07
N ASP A 163 15.14 -35.88 28.99
CA ASP A 163 16.24 -36.11 28.05
C ASP A 163 17.62 -35.66 28.61
N LEU A 164 17.69 -35.00 29.77
CA LEU A 164 18.95 -34.52 30.35
C LEU A 164 19.73 -35.61 31.11
N ASP A 165 21.07 -35.56 31.00
CA ASP A 165 21.98 -36.52 31.64
C ASP A 165 21.85 -36.54 33.18
N VAL A 166 21.58 -35.38 33.79
CA VAL A 166 21.33 -35.23 35.25
C VAL A 166 20.12 -36.05 35.73
N VAL A 167 19.19 -36.36 34.81
CA VAL A 167 18.01 -37.19 35.06
C VAL A 167 18.24 -38.65 34.62
N ASN A 168 19.28 -38.91 33.84
CA ASN A 168 19.55 -40.22 33.23
C ASN A 168 20.69 -41.04 33.86
N GLY A 169 21.39 -40.53 34.87
CA GLY A 169 22.47 -41.24 35.58
C GLY A 169 22.01 -42.46 36.41
N ASP A 170 22.98 -43.28 36.84
CA ASP A 170 22.72 -44.60 37.47
C ASP A 170 21.91 -44.55 38.79
N ASP A 171 21.96 -43.44 39.54
CA ASP A 171 21.22 -43.24 40.81
C ASP A 171 19.90 -42.46 40.67
N SER A 172 19.38 -42.28 39.45
CA SER A 172 18.27 -41.35 39.14
C SER A 172 16.84 -41.91 39.24
N ALA A 173 16.66 -43.21 39.49
CA ALA A 173 15.35 -43.86 39.43
C ALA A 173 14.29 -43.27 40.38
N ALA A 174 14.70 -42.91 41.61
CA ALA A 174 13.81 -42.27 42.58
C ALA A 174 13.39 -40.86 42.15
N PHE A 175 14.30 -40.09 41.53
CA PHE A 175 14.00 -38.76 41.01
C PHE A 175 13.05 -38.81 39.80
N ARG A 176 13.23 -39.77 38.88
CA ARG A 176 12.28 -39.99 37.79
C ARG A 176 10.88 -40.33 38.30
N THR A 177 10.79 -41.20 39.30
CA THR A 177 9.51 -41.54 39.95
C THR A 177 8.86 -40.29 40.56
N TYR A 178 9.64 -39.42 41.19
CA TYR A 178 9.18 -38.12 41.68
C TYR A 178 8.67 -37.22 40.53
N LEU A 179 9.40 -37.10 39.43
CA LEU A 179 8.97 -36.32 38.26
C LEU A 179 7.66 -36.83 37.64
N ASP A 180 7.39 -38.14 37.71
CA ASP A 180 6.17 -38.74 37.16
C ASP A 180 4.96 -38.65 38.09
N THR A 181 5.20 -38.70 39.41
CA THR A 181 4.14 -38.82 40.42
C THR A 181 3.83 -37.52 41.15
N LYS A 182 4.82 -36.64 41.32
CA LYS A 182 4.75 -35.41 42.12
C LYS A 182 4.95 -34.12 41.34
N VAL A 183 5.42 -34.20 40.09
CA VAL A 183 5.58 -33.02 39.23
C VAL A 183 4.59 -33.10 38.06
N HIS A 184 3.75 -32.08 37.95
CA HIS A 184 2.66 -31.99 36.99
C HIS A 184 2.99 -30.92 35.96
N PHE A 185 3.39 -31.35 34.76
CA PHE A 185 3.66 -30.46 33.65
C PHE A 185 2.36 -30.16 32.92
N HIS A 186 1.77 -28.99 33.20
CA HIS A 186 0.48 -28.63 32.64
C HIS A 186 0.66 -28.08 31.22
N ASN A 187 -0.15 -28.60 30.29
CA ASN A 187 -0.32 -27.99 28.98
C ASN A 187 -1.15 -26.71 29.13
N THR A 188 -0.76 -25.64 28.45
CA THR A 188 -1.41 -24.34 28.57
C THR A 188 -1.62 -23.67 27.22
N MET A 189 -2.53 -22.69 27.15
CA MET A 189 -2.69 -21.77 26.03
C MET A 189 -2.87 -20.36 26.59
N VAL A 190 -2.11 -19.38 26.09
CA VAL A 190 -2.20 -17.98 26.54
C VAL A 190 -2.71 -17.10 25.40
N ASP A 191 -3.74 -16.30 25.68
CA ASP A 191 -4.27 -15.35 24.70
C ASP A 191 -4.43 -13.96 25.31
N ARG A 192 -3.39 -13.14 25.20
CA ARG A 192 -3.44 -11.70 25.48
C ARG A 192 -2.53 -10.98 24.50
N ILE A 193 -2.95 -9.84 23.97
CA ILE A 193 -2.10 -9.00 23.13
C ILE A 193 -1.23 -8.17 24.08
N THR A 194 0.09 -8.28 23.93
CA THR A 194 1.06 -7.59 24.78
C THR A 194 2.10 -6.84 23.96
N ASN A 195 2.45 -5.64 24.40
CA ASN A 195 3.51 -4.77 23.94
C ASN A 195 4.31 -4.26 25.16
N HIS A 196 4.96 -3.11 25.05
CA HIS A 196 5.69 -2.47 26.13
C HIS A 196 5.40 -0.96 26.17
N ARG A 197 5.65 -0.32 27.32
CA ARG A 197 5.52 1.12 27.50
C ARG A 197 6.47 1.86 26.55
N ALA A 198 5.99 2.95 25.95
CA ALA A 198 6.82 3.77 25.09
C ALA A 198 8.03 4.31 25.87
N GLY A 199 9.25 4.04 25.37
CA GLY A 199 10.50 4.43 26.02
C GLY A 199 10.97 3.51 27.15
N ASP A 200 10.17 2.51 27.56
CA ASP A 200 10.53 1.55 28.62
C ASP A 200 10.07 0.13 28.27
N SER A 201 10.99 -0.69 27.78
CA SER A 201 10.72 -2.08 27.40
C SER A 201 10.51 -3.02 28.59
N LEU A 202 10.82 -2.58 29.82
CA LEU A 202 10.62 -3.38 31.01
C LEU A 202 9.18 -3.39 31.45
N VAL A 203 8.37 -2.37 31.17
CA VAL A 203 6.95 -2.36 31.57
C VAL A 203 6.09 -2.98 30.46
N PRO A 204 5.42 -4.14 30.68
CA PRO A 204 4.49 -4.69 29.72
C PRO A 204 3.29 -3.76 29.55
N LEU A 205 2.92 -3.48 28.30
CA LEU A 205 1.68 -2.81 27.93
C LEU A 205 0.72 -3.85 27.36
N THR A 206 -0.54 -3.85 27.78
CA THR A 206 -1.50 -4.89 27.41
C THR A 206 -2.86 -4.31 27.06
N GLU A 207 -3.62 -5.03 26.24
CA GLU A 207 -5.06 -4.80 26.11
C GLU A 207 -5.78 -5.13 27.44
N LEU A 208 -7.04 -4.70 27.53
CA LEU A 208 -7.99 -5.17 28.55
C LEU A 208 -7.97 -6.69 28.66
N LEU A 209 -8.12 -7.20 29.88
CA LEU A 209 -8.05 -8.64 30.14
C LEU A 209 -9.11 -9.38 29.31
N PRO A 210 -8.71 -10.28 28.38
CA PRO A 210 -9.67 -11.00 27.56
C PRO A 210 -10.37 -12.08 28.38
N ALA A 211 -11.56 -12.49 27.92
CA ALA A 211 -12.37 -13.50 28.59
C ALA A 211 -11.63 -14.82 28.84
N LYS A 212 -10.68 -15.16 27.96
CA LYS A 212 -9.80 -16.33 28.05
C LYS A 212 -8.35 -15.86 27.91
N ALA A 213 -7.72 -15.49 29.03
CA ALA A 213 -6.33 -15.03 29.06
C ALA A 213 -5.33 -16.20 29.17
N ILE A 214 -5.67 -17.22 29.95
CA ILE A 214 -4.93 -18.47 30.02
C ILE A 214 -5.89 -19.67 30.18
N VAL A 215 -5.57 -20.75 29.47
CA VAL A 215 -6.17 -22.06 29.64
C VAL A 215 -5.11 -23.00 30.20
N ILE A 216 -5.47 -23.80 31.20
CA ILE A 216 -4.59 -24.78 31.83
C ILE A 216 -5.26 -26.16 31.79
N GLU A 217 -4.58 -27.14 31.24
CA GLU A 217 -4.99 -28.55 31.28
C GLU A 217 -4.62 -29.16 32.63
N ASP A 218 -5.60 -29.70 33.35
CA ASP A 218 -5.41 -30.40 34.62
C ASP A 218 -6.15 -31.74 34.64
N LEU A 219 -5.61 -32.71 33.90
CA LEU A 219 -6.18 -34.06 33.78
C LEU A 219 -6.15 -34.85 35.09
N LYS A 220 -5.29 -34.47 36.03
CA LYS A 220 -5.11 -35.18 37.31
C LYS A 220 -5.85 -34.50 38.48
N GLY A 221 -6.49 -33.35 38.24
CA GLY A 221 -7.21 -32.60 39.28
C GLY A 221 -6.32 -32.12 40.42
N VAL A 222 -5.07 -31.76 40.15
CA VAL A 222 -4.10 -31.34 41.19
C VAL A 222 -4.17 -29.84 41.51
N LEU A 223 -4.79 -29.07 40.62
CA LEU A 223 -5.04 -27.66 40.83
C LEU A 223 -6.35 -27.44 41.59
N ASP A 224 -6.41 -26.36 42.37
CA ASP A 224 -7.64 -25.96 43.04
C ASP A 224 -8.59 -25.31 42.03
N ALA A 225 -9.46 -26.13 41.45
CA ALA A 225 -10.35 -25.70 40.39
C ALA A 225 -11.37 -24.64 40.83
N ASP A 226 -11.83 -24.69 42.08
CA ASP A 226 -12.85 -23.76 42.60
C ASP A 226 -12.28 -22.37 42.81
N THR A 227 -11.01 -22.28 43.22
CA THR A 227 -10.31 -21.00 43.36
C THR A 227 -9.87 -20.47 42.00
N LEU A 228 -9.25 -21.30 41.14
CA LEU A 228 -8.74 -20.86 39.83
C LEU A 228 -9.84 -20.40 38.88
N ARG A 229 -11.02 -21.05 38.87
CA ARG A 229 -12.14 -20.63 38.01
C ARG A 229 -12.74 -19.28 38.40
N LYS A 230 -12.46 -18.77 39.61
CA LYS A 230 -12.87 -17.42 40.05
C LYS A 230 -11.88 -16.34 39.61
N VAL A 231 -10.65 -16.72 39.24
CA VAL A 231 -9.65 -15.78 38.74
C VAL A 231 -10.04 -15.35 37.32
N PRO A 232 -10.26 -14.05 37.06
CA PRO A 232 -10.67 -13.57 35.75
C PRO A 232 -9.71 -14.01 34.64
N GLY A 233 -10.26 -14.51 33.53
CA GLY A 233 -9.48 -14.94 32.37
C GLY A 233 -8.83 -16.32 32.48
N VAL A 234 -8.94 -17.03 33.61
CA VAL A 234 -8.40 -18.39 33.80
C VAL A 234 -9.45 -19.45 33.49
N HIS A 235 -9.09 -20.43 32.67
CA HIS A 235 -9.95 -21.57 32.33
C HIS A 235 -9.22 -22.88 32.55
N LEU A 236 -9.86 -23.83 33.23
CA LEU A 236 -9.32 -25.17 33.43
C LEU A 236 -10.00 -26.18 32.50
N ARG A 237 -9.19 -27.05 31.90
CA ARG A 237 -9.64 -28.20 31.10
C ARG A 237 -9.30 -29.48 31.82
N THR A 238 -10.29 -30.36 31.98
CA THR A 238 -10.11 -31.65 32.63
C THR A 238 -9.98 -32.78 31.62
N GLU A 239 -10.28 -32.52 30.34
CA GLU A 239 -10.14 -33.47 29.25
C GLU A 239 -9.18 -32.95 28.16
N LYS A 240 -8.38 -33.85 27.59
CA LYS A 240 -7.44 -33.51 26.50
C LYS A 240 -8.12 -32.90 25.28
N SER A 241 -9.33 -33.35 24.99
CA SER A 241 -10.13 -32.86 23.85
C SER A 241 -10.55 -31.41 24.01
N GLU A 242 -10.66 -30.88 25.23
CA GLU A 242 -11.06 -29.49 25.46
C GLU A 242 -9.92 -28.52 25.15
N ILE A 243 -8.70 -28.76 25.65
CA ILE A 243 -7.57 -27.86 25.36
C ILE A 243 -7.15 -27.93 23.88
N ALA A 244 -7.38 -29.07 23.21
CA ALA A 244 -7.19 -29.18 21.77
C ALA A 244 -8.06 -28.17 20.98
N LYS A 245 -9.31 -27.93 21.42
CA LYS A 245 -10.19 -26.90 20.83
C LYS A 245 -9.65 -25.49 21.07
N ASP A 246 -9.13 -25.23 22.27
CA ASP A 246 -8.48 -23.96 22.60
C ASP A 246 -7.24 -23.69 21.74
N TYR A 247 -6.45 -24.73 21.45
CA TYR A 247 -5.33 -24.66 20.51
C TYR A 247 -5.77 -24.34 19.08
N LEU A 248 -6.85 -24.97 18.61
CA LEU A 248 -7.40 -24.67 17.28
C LEU A 248 -7.87 -23.21 17.18
N LEU A 249 -8.63 -22.72 18.17
CA LEU A 249 -9.07 -21.32 18.21
C LEU A 249 -7.89 -20.34 18.26
N LYS A 250 -6.87 -20.62 19.07
CA LYS A 250 -5.72 -19.71 19.18
C LYS A 250 -4.82 -19.74 17.95
N PHE A 251 -4.40 -20.93 17.52
CA PHE A 251 -3.36 -21.09 16.50
C PHE A 251 -3.93 -21.08 15.08
N SER A 252 -5.03 -21.80 14.84
CA SER A 252 -5.65 -21.96 13.51
C SER A 252 -6.70 -20.90 13.19
N LEU A 253 -7.08 -20.05 14.15
CA LEU A 253 -7.97 -18.89 13.92
C LEU A 253 -7.29 -17.57 14.30
N GLY A 254 -7.12 -17.25 15.58
CA GLY A 254 -6.62 -15.92 15.99
C GLY A 254 -5.24 -15.59 15.41
N ASN A 255 -4.28 -16.49 15.57
CA ASN A 255 -2.93 -16.29 15.02
C ASN A 255 -2.90 -16.44 13.48
N ALA A 256 -3.78 -17.27 12.90
CA ALA A 256 -3.89 -17.47 11.46
C ALA A 256 -4.36 -16.20 10.74
N VAL A 257 -5.45 -15.59 11.24
CA VAL A 257 -6.00 -14.34 10.72
C VAL A 257 -5.00 -13.20 10.89
N ASN A 258 -4.29 -13.14 12.03
CA ASN A 258 -3.20 -12.18 12.20
C ASN A 258 -2.11 -12.38 11.13
N SER A 259 -1.63 -13.61 10.96
CA SER A 259 -0.58 -13.94 10.00
C SER A 259 -1.01 -13.67 8.55
N ALA A 260 -2.27 -13.93 8.19
CA ALA A 260 -2.82 -13.61 6.87
C ALA A 260 -2.79 -12.10 6.55
N MET A 261 -2.85 -11.26 7.58
CA MET A 261 -2.97 -9.80 7.46
C MET A 261 -1.63 -9.06 7.58
N VAL A 262 -0.78 -9.43 8.56
CA VAL A 262 0.41 -8.62 8.94
C VAL A 262 1.42 -8.45 7.81
N TYR A 263 1.63 -9.48 6.98
CA TYR A 263 2.54 -9.37 5.83
C TYR A 263 1.99 -8.42 4.77
N LEU A 264 0.69 -8.45 4.52
CA LEU A 264 0.03 -7.52 3.59
C LEU A 264 0.14 -6.09 4.11
N LEU A 265 -0.14 -5.86 5.39
CA LEU A 265 0.02 -4.54 6.02
C LEU A 265 1.47 -4.04 5.98
N ALA A 266 2.45 -4.90 6.28
CA ALA A 266 3.86 -4.55 6.21
C ALA A 266 4.28 -4.13 4.79
N LEU A 267 3.91 -4.92 3.78
CA LEU A 267 4.17 -4.60 2.37
C LEU A 267 3.43 -3.33 1.91
N SER A 268 2.26 -3.06 2.49
CA SER A 268 1.43 -1.85 2.25
C SER A 268 1.84 -0.65 3.11
N ARG A 269 3.04 -0.67 3.67
CA ARG A 269 3.63 0.42 4.47
C ARG A 269 2.82 0.81 5.71
N GLN A 270 2.17 -0.16 6.35
CA GLN A 270 1.50 0.05 7.63
C GLN A 270 2.38 -0.49 8.75
N ARG A 271 2.67 0.34 9.75
CA ARG A 271 3.54 -0.03 10.87
C ARG A 271 2.85 -0.97 11.84
N THR A 272 1.58 -0.74 12.15
CA THR A 272 0.89 -1.47 13.23
C THR A 272 -0.32 -2.25 12.73
N ALA A 273 -0.55 -3.42 13.33
CA ALA A 273 -1.58 -4.35 12.91
C ALA A 273 -3.00 -3.77 13.04
N ASN A 274 -3.21 -2.87 14.01
CA ASN A 274 -4.51 -2.22 14.21
C ASN A 274 -4.90 -1.28 13.06
N GLN A 275 -3.98 -0.87 12.19
CA GLN A 275 -4.27 0.01 11.04
C GLN A 275 -5.10 -0.68 9.94
N PHE A 276 -5.34 -1.99 10.03
CA PHE A 276 -6.13 -2.71 9.02
C PHE A 276 -7.56 -2.20 8.87
N HIS A 277 -8.15 -1.59 9.91
CA HIS A 277 -9.49 -1.00 9.82
C HIS A 277 -9.59 0.13 8.77
N LYS A 278 -8.45 0.72 8.37
CA LYS A 278 -8.37 1.72 7.30
C LYS A 278 -8.54 1.10 5.90
N PHE A 279 -8.56 -0.24 5.81
CA PHE A 279 -8.59 -0.98 4.56
C PHE A 279 -9.79 -1.96 4.58
N PRO A 280 -10.99 -1.53 4.15
CA PRO A 280 -12.17 -2.40 4.08
C PRO A 280 -11.91 -3.70 3.31
N ILE A 281 -11.08 -3.63 2.28
CA ILE A 281 -10.66 -4.78 1.48
C ILE A 281 -9.93 -5.88 2.27
N ILE A 282 -9.18 -5.50 3.32
CA ILE A 282 -8.51 -6.46 4.18
C ILE A 282 -9.55 -7.17 5.06
N GLN A 283 -10.55 -6.46 5.59
CA GLN A 283 -11.64 -7.08 6.34
C GLN A 283 -12.39 -8.10 5.49
N GLU A 284 -12.75 -7.73 4.26
CA GLU A 284 -13.45 -8.62 3.31
C GLU A 284 -12.64 -9.89 2.99
N TYR A 285 -11.33 -9.73 2.79
CA TYR A 285 -10.39 -10.84 2.65
C TYR A 285 -10.37 -11.77 3.86
N LEU A 286 -10.27 -11.22 5.07
CA LEU A 286 -10.22 -12.02 6.29
C LEU A 286 -11.53 -12.77 6.52
N ASP A 287 -12.67 -12.14 6.24
CA ASP A 287 -14.00 -12.77 6.37
C ASP A 287 -14.13 -13.93 5.37
N ALA A 288 -13.63 -13.75 4.14
CA ALA A 288 -13.65 -14.78 3.12
C ALA A 288 -12.71 -15.95 3.44
N LEU A 289 -11.48 -15.67 3.90
CA LEU A 289 -10.52 -16.67 4.39
C LEU A 289 -11.11 -17.45 5.58
N PHE A 290 -11.73 -16.76 6.54
CA PHE A 290 -12.38 -17.39 7.68
C PHE A 290 -13.48 -18.35 7.23
N LYS A 291 -14.37 -17.89 6.35
CA LYS A 291 -15.51 -18.70 5.88
C LYS A 291 -15.09 -19.90 5.03
N LYS A 292 -14.06 -19.76 4.19
CA LYS A 292 -13.69 -20.77 3.19
C LYS A 292 -12.66 -21.79 3.67
N ASP A 293 -11.73 -21.40 4.54
CA ASP A 293 -10.63 -22.27 4.93
C ASP A 293 -10.57 -22.50 6.45
N LEU A 294 -10.71 -21.46 7.27
CA LEU A 294 -10.49 -21.59 8.71
C LEU A 294 -11.67 -22.21 9.44
N LEU A 295 -12.90 -21.76 9.18
CA LEU A 295 -14.10 -22.27 9.84
C LEU A 295 -14.33 -23.77 9.56
N PRO A 296 -14.22 -24.29 8.32
CA PRO A 296 -14.30 -25.72 8.08
C PRO A 296 -13.28 -26.53 8.88
N ALA A 297 -12.05 -26.03 9.02
CA ALA A 297 -10.99 -26.72 9.76
C ALA A 297 -11.29 -26.77 11.27
N LEU A 298 -11.87 -25.71 11.82
CA LEU A 298 -12.29 -25.67 13.22
C LEU A 298 -13.43 -26.65 13.48
N VAL A 299 -14.43 -26.71 12.60
CA VAL A 299 -15.57 -27.64 12.72
C VAL A 299 -15.11 -29.10 12.57
N ALA A 300 -14.20 -29.38 11.63
CA ALA A 300 -13.57 -30.69 11.50
C ALA A 300 -12.72 -31.09 12.72
N GLY A 301 -12.25 -30.11 13.50
CA GLY A 301 -11.54 -30.30 14.76
C GLY A 301 -12.44 -30.22 16.01
N ASP A 302 -13.74 -30.48 15.88
CA ASP A 302 -14.73 -30.52 16.96
C ASP A 302 -14.97 -29.18 17.70
N VAL A 303 -14.60 -28.05 17.10
CA VAL A 303 -14.97 -26.72 17.59
C VAL A 303 -16.36 -26.37 17.07
N ALA A 304 -17.27 -25.99 17.97
CA ALA A 304 -18.62 -25.59 17.55
C ALA A 304 -18.56 -24.33 16.67
N GLU A 305 -19.32 -24.31 15.56
CA GLU A 305 -19.32 -23.16 14.64
C GLU A 305 -19.67 -21.84 15.34
N ALA A 306 -20.62 -21.86 16.28
CA ALA A 306 -20.98 -20.68 17.06
C ALA A 306 -19.82 -20.16 17.92
N GLU A 307 -19.02 -21.07 18.49
CA GLU A 307 -17.82 -20.73 19.28
C GLU A 307 -16.75 -20.12 18.38
N ALA A 308 -16.48 -20.73 17.22
CA ALA A 308 -15.52 -20.22 16.24
C ALA A 308 -15.90 -18.81 15.75
N ARG A 309 -17.18 -18.58 15.41
CA ARG A 309 -17.67 -17.26 14.97
C ARG A 309 -17.57 -16.21 16.08
N LYS A 310 -17.90 -16.58 17.31
CA LYS A 310 -17.77 -15.70 18.48
C LYS A 310 -16.30 -15.30 18.70
N PHE A 311 -15.39 -16.27 18.70
CA PHE A 311 -13.96 -16.01 18.85
C PHE A 311 -13.43 -15.11 17.73
N TYR A 312 -13.84 -15.35 16.47
CA TYR A 312 -13.44 -14.52 15.34
C TYR A 312 -13.92 -13.07 15.48
N ALA A 313 -15.17 -12.85 15.89
CA ALA A 313 -15.72 -11.52 16.12
C ALA A 313 -14.99 -10.79 17.27
N GLU A 314 -14.75 -11.48 18.39
CA GLU A 314 -13.99 -10.94 19.52
C GLU A 314 -12.55 -10.57 19.11
N TRP A 315 -11.90 -11.42 18.32
CA TRP A 315 -10.55 -11.18 17.80
C TRP A 315 -10.51 -9.93 16.92
N LEU A 316 -11.47 -9.76 16.00
CA LEU A 316 -11.53 -8.57 15.14
C LEU A 316 -11.68 -7.27 15.94
N VAL A 317 -12.49 -7.28 17.01
CA VAL A 317 -12.65 -6.12 17.90
C VAL A 317 -11.33 -5.78 18.59
N ARG A 318 -10.67 -6.79 19.18
CA ARG A 318 -9.37 -6.62 19.87
C ARG A 318 -8.29 -6.07 18.94
N MET A 319 -8.25 -6.56 17.70
CA MET A 319 -7.27 -6.07 16.72
C MET A 319 -7.57 -4.66 16.20
N LYS A 320 -8.82 -4.20 16.28
CA LYS A 320 -9.22 -2.83 15.89
C LYS A 320 -8.94 -1.79 16.97
N HIS A 321 -8.27 -2.16 18.07
CA HIS A 321 -8.00 -1.24 19.16
C HIS A 321 -7.27 0.04 18.66
N PRO A 322 -7.86 1.24 18.84
CA PRO A 322 -7.37 2.45 18.18
C PRO A 322 -5.98 2.88 18.66
N TYR A 323 -5.68 2.66 19.95
CA TYR A 323 -4.43 3.07 20.59
C TYR A 323 -3.43 1.93 20.84
N PHE A 324 -3.74 0.70 20.40
CA PHE A 324 -2.93 -0.48 20.71
C PHE A 324 -2.80 -1.39 19.49
N GLY A 325 -1.62 -1.39 18.89
CA GLY A 325 -1.30 -2.24 17.75
C GLY A 325 0.12 -2.77 17.84
N LEU A 326 0.31 -4.04 17.46
CA LEU A 326 1.63 -4.64 17.37
C LEU A 326 2.32 -4.20 16.07
N ASP A 327 3.64 -4.04 16.13
CA ASP A 327 4.45 -3.72 14.96
C ASP A 327 4.41 -4.89 13.96
N ASN A 328 3.98 -4.62 12.73
CA ASN A 328 3.80 -5.65 11.70
C ASN A 328 5.11 -6.32 11.33
N PHE A 329 6.24 -5.60 11.36
CA PHE A 329 7.55 -6.15 11.01
C PHE A 329 8.09 -7.05 12.13
N TRP A 330 7.83 -6.70 13.38
CA TRP A 330 8.14 -7.57 14.52
C TRP A 330 7.29 -8.84 14.49
N VAL A 331 5.98 -8.71 14.24
CA VAL A 331 5.06 -9.87 14.20
C VAL A 331 5.32 -10.77 12.98
N ALA A 332 5.86 -10.23 11.89
CA ALA A 332 6.15 -10.97 10.66
C ALA A 332 7.40 -11.87 10.73
N GLN A 333 8.24 -11.77 11.78
CA GLN A 333 9.44 -12.60 11.88
C GLN A 333 9.11 -14.11 12.04
N ASN A 334 10.04 -14.97 11.64
CA ASN A 334 9.86 -16.44 11.54
C ASN A 334 8.72 -16.82 10.58
N ALA A 335 8.69 -16.20 9.41
CA ALA A 335 7.51 -16.19 8.56
C ALA A 335 7.05 -17.57 8.08
N LEU A 336 7.98 -18.46 7.69
CA LEU A 336 7.64 -19.83 7.28
C LEU A 336 7.12 -20.70 8.41
N VAL A 337 7.69 -20.57 9.62
CA VAL A 337 7.18 -21.27 10.81
C VAL A 337 5.74 -20.84 11.10
N ARG A 338 5.45 -19.54 10.98
CA ARG A 338 4.10 -19.00 11.15
C ARG A 338 3.14 -19.48 10.06
N LEU A 339 3.58 -19.49 8.79
CA LEU A 339 2.80 -20.03 7.68
C LEU A 339 2.42 -21.49 7.93
N SER A 340 3.39 -22.31 8.36
CA SER A 340 3.21 -23.71 8.72
C SER A 340 2.18 -23.91 9.83
N VAL A 341 2.46 -23.34 11.00
CA VAL A 341 1.73 -23.65 12.23
C VAL A 341 0.35 -22.98 12.27
N ARG A 342 0.15 -21.88 11.55
CA ARG A 342 -1.07 -21.05 11.68
C ARG A 342 -2.00 -21.15 10.49
N LEU A 343 -1.47 -21.18 9.27
CA LEU A 343 -2.29 -21.18 8.05
C LEU A 343 -2.40 -22.59 7.46
N LEU A 344 -1.27 -23.25 7.22
CA LEU A 344 -1.26 -24.58 6.60
C LEU A 344 -1.80 -25.68 7.53
N ASN A 345 -1.79 -25.47 8.85
CA ASN A 345 -2.46 -26.38 9.77
C ASN A 345 -3.95 -26.56 9.43
N SER A 346 -4.67 -25.47 9.11
CA SER A 346 -6.08 -25.53 8.68
C SER A 346 -6.26 -26.26 7.35
N VAL A 347 -5.32 -26.06 6.41
CA VAL A 347 -5.30 -26.81 5.13
C VAL A 347 -5.14 -28.31 5.39
N ASN A 348 -4.20 -28.70 6.25
CA ASN A 348 -3.93 -30.10 6.57
C ASN A 348 -5.13 -30.76 7.24
N ILE A 349 -5.80 -30.07 8.18
CA ILE A 349 -7.01 -30.55 8.84
C ILE A 349 -8.14 -30.75 7.82
N ASN A 350 -8.39 -29.78 6.96
CA ASN A 350 -9.45 -29.88 5.95
C ASN A 350 -9.21 -31.03 4.97
N ILE A 351 -7.98 -31.15 4.43
CA ILE A 351 -7.63 -32.24 3.50
C ILE A 351 -7.79 -33.63 4.16
N ALA A 352 -7.49 -33.73 5.46
CA ALA A 352 -7.63 -34.98 6.20
C ALA A 352 -9.11 -35.37 6.46
N ASN A 353 -10.04 -34.42 6.41
CA ASN A 353 -11.45 -34.63 6.75
C ASN A 353 -12.42 -34.49 5.56
N ASP A 354 -12.00 -33.88 4.46
CA ASP A 354 -12.78 -33.71 3.24
C ASP A 354 -11.88 -33.88 2.00
N GLU A 355 -12.04 -35.01 1.29
CA GLU A 355 -11.27 -35.31 0.07
C GLU A 355 -11.55 -34.32 -1.08
N ASN A 356 -12.70 -33.66 -1.07
CA ASN A 356 -13.08 -32.66 -2.07
C ASN A 356 -12.59 -31.25 -1.71
N TYR A 357 -12.08 -31.04 -0.50
CA TYR A 357 -11.57 -29.75 -0.11
C TYR A 357 -10.39 -29.33 -1.00
N ARG A 358 -10.43 -28.08 -1.45
CA ARG A 358 -9.32 -27.41 -2.12
C ARG A 358 -9.09 -26.09 -1.40
N PRO A 359 -7.85 -25.77 -0.98
CA PRO A 359 -7.56 -24.48 -0.36
C PRO A 359 -8.05 -23.34 -1.24
N SER A 360 -8.67 -22.34 -0.64
CA SER A 360 -9.19 -21.22 -1.41
C SER A 360 -8.05 -20.34 -1.93
N LYS A 361 -8.38 -19.53 -2.94
CA LYS A 361 -7.48 -18.47 -3.41
C LYS A 361 -7.10 -17.45 -2.34
N PHE A 362 -7.87 -17.33 -1.25
CA PHE A 362 -7.52 -16.47 -0.12
C PHE A 362 -6.41 -17.08 0.71
N MET A 363 -6.48 -18.39 0.95
CA MET A 363 -5.38 -19.13 1.56
C MET A 363 -4.14 -19.07 0.66
N ALA A 364 -4.31 -19.18 -0.67
CA ALA A 364 -3.20 -19.08 -1.62
C ALA A 364 -2.58 -17.67 -1.61
N PHE A 365 -3.41 -16.62 -1.52
CA PHE A 365 -2.96 -15.25 -1.38
C PHE A 365 -2.19 -15.03 -0.08
N ALA A 366 -2.67 -15.55 1.07
CA ALA A 366 -1.98 -15.46 2.35
C ALA A 366 -0.56 -16.03 2.28
N ALA A 367 -0.42 -17.21 1.66
CA ALA A 367 0.88 -17.84 1.44
C ALA A 367 1.75 -17.02 0.46
N ALA A 368 1.20 -16.57 -0.67
CA ALA A 368 1.93 -15.79 -1.68
C ALA A 368 2.46 -14.46 -1.13
N VAL A 369 1.67 -13.74 -0.33
CA VAL A 369 2.09 -12.50 0.34
C VAL A 369 3.18 -12.76 1.38
N THR A 370 3.13 -13.90 2.08
CA THR A 370 4.19 -14.31 3.01
C THR A 370 5.51 -14.54 2.25
N LEU A 371 5.46 -15.22 1.10
CA LEU A 371 6.64 -15.41 0.25
C LEU A 371 7.15 -14.09 -0.33
N ARG A 372 6.25 -13.17 -0.72
CA ARG A 372 6.62 -11.83 -1.19
C ARG A 372 7.36 -11.03 -0.12
N PHE A 373 6.95 -11.15 1.15
CA PHE A 373 7.65 -10.54 2.28
C PHE A 373 9.08 -11.12 2.46
N LEU A 374 9.24 -12.43 2.27
CA LEU A 374 10.54 -13.12 2.32
C LEU A 374 11.40 -12.96 1.05
N THR A 375 10.97 -12.16 0.08
CA THR A 375 11.73 -11.95 -1.17
C THR A 375 12.70 -10.79 -0.99
N PRO A 376 14.02 -11.01 -1.00
CA PRO A 376 14.97 -9.95 -0.80
C PRO A 376 15.17 -9.12 -2.08
N ARG A 377 15.70 -7.91 -1.93
CA ARG A 377 16.06 -7.02 -3.05
C ARG A 377 17.37 -7.43 -3.73
N GLN A 378 18.28 -8.05 -2.97
CA GLN A 378 19.60 -8.49 -3.40
C GLN A 378 19.86 -9.93 -2.96
N ALA A 379 20.83 -10.59 -3.60
CA ALA A 379 21.15 -11.99 -3.33
C ALA A 379 21.80 -12.19 -1.95
N ASP A 380 22.64 -11.25 -1.54
CA ASP A 380 23.50 -11.38 -0.37
C ASP A 380 22.91 -10.69 0.85
N SER A 381 23.20 -11.25 2.04
CA SER A 381 22.84 -10.63 3.32
C SER A 381 23.49 -9.24 3.46
N LYS A 382 22.81 -8.32 4.16
CA LYS A 382 23.33 -6.95 4.33
C LYS A 382 24.36 -6.84 5.48
N ARG A 383 24.41 -7.83 6.37
CA ARG A 383 25.25 -7.83 7.58
C ARG A 383 26.19 -9.02 7.58
N ASP A 384 27.20 -8.97 8.46
CA ASP A 384 28.06 -10.12 8.82
C ASP A 384 27.25 -11.33 9.30
N THR A 385 25.97 -11.13 9.65
CA THR A 385 25.00 -12.18 9.92
C THR A 385 24.39 -12.72 8.62
N PRO A 386 24.66 -13.99 8.24
CA PRO A 386 24.28 -14.54 6.93
C PRO A 386 22.76 -14.77 6.74
N THR A 387 21.96 -14.63 7.80
CA THR A 387 20.51 -14.90 7.77
C THR A 387 19.65 -13.64 7.62
N ILE A 388 20.24 -12.43 7.68
CA ILE A 388 19.51 -11.16 7.63
C ILE A 388 19.52 -10.57 6.21
N PHE A 389 18.32 -10.40 5.65
CA PHE A 389 18.10 -9.88 4.30
C PHE A 389 17.33 -8.56 4.30
N VAL A 390 17.28 -7.90 3.14
CA VAL A 390 16.54 -6.64 2.93
C VAL A 390 15.43 -6.84 1.93
N GLY A 391 14.19 -6.65 2.37
CA GLY A 391 13.00 -6.62 1.53
C GLY A 391 12.63 -5.21 1.06
N GLN A 392 11.62 -5.15 0.20
CA GLN A 392 11.09 -3.91 -0.37
C GLN A 392 9.56 -3.95 -0.32
N MET A 393 8.97 -2.99 0.41
CA MET A 393 7.54 -2.69 0.46
C MET A 393 7.07 -2.16 -0.90
N ASP A 394 5.75 -2.20 -1.12
CA ASP A 394 5.13 -1.69 -2.33
C ASP A 394 5.40 -0.19 -2.52
N SER A 395 5.35 0.28 -3.76
CA SER A 395 5.47 1.72 -4.05
C SER A 395 4.25 2.48 -3.54
N ILE A 396 4.45 3.69 -3.03
CA ILE A 396 3.35 4.54 -2.56
C ILE A 396 2.54 4.99 -3.79
N GLN A 397 1.34 4.43 -3.95
CA GLN A 397 0.38 4.89 -4.97
C GLN A 397 -0.72 5.79 -4.37
N ASN A 398 -0.82 5.91 -3.03
CA ASN A 398 -1.99 6.46 -2.35
C ASN A 398 -1.97 7.99 -2.15
N VAL A 399 -3.10 8.65 -2.37
CA VAL A 399 -3.32 10.10 -2.43
C VAL A 399 -2.97 10.85 -1.14
N ALA A 400 -2.89 10.20 0.02
CA ALA A 400 -2.53 10.87 1.29
C ALA A 400 -1.05 11.32 1.33
N PRO A 401 -0.75 12.61 1.57
CA PRO A 401 0.62 13.08 1.70
C PRO A 401 1.33 12.37 2.86
N ILE A 402 2.30 11.53 2.56
CA ILE A 402 3.32 11.13 3.54
C ILE A 402 4.43 12.18 3.46
N PHE A 403 4.08 13.43 3.76
CA PHE A 403 5.08 14.42 4.15
C PHE A 403 5.38 14.19 5.62
N SER A 404 6.12 13.13 5.88
CA SER A 404 6.88 13.03 7.12
C SER A 404 8.35 13.04 6.72
N LEU A 405 8.92 14.24 6.70
CA LEU A 405 10.37 14.48 6.85
C LEU A 405 10.92 13.87 8.17
N THR A 406 10.10 13.14 8.95
CA THR A 406 10.36 12.72 10.32
C THR A 406 10.32 11.21 10.58
N GLU A 407 9.85 10.35 9.66
CA GLU A 407 9.94 8.90 9.91
C GLU A 407 11.37 8.38 9.67
N LYS A 408 12.15 8.47 10.75
CA LYS A 408 13.45 7.81 10.88
C LYS A 408 13.25 6.31 10.78
N THR A 409 14.22 5.65 10.14
CA THR A 409 14.39 4.20 10.26
C THR A 409 14.27 3.79 11.73
N TRP A 410 13.35 2.88 12.04
CA TRP A 410 13.14 2.42 13.41
C TRP A 410 13.61 0.97 13.54
N SER A 411 14.09 0.63 14.73
CA SER A 411 14.38 -0.76 15.13
C SER A 411 13.10 -1.35 15.68
N TYR A 412 12.65 -2.48 15.12
CA TYR A 412 11.45 -3.19 15.58
C TYR A 412 11.77 -4.52 16.26
N ASP A 413 13.01 -5.01 16.14
CA ASP A 413 13.54 -6.16 16.88
C ASP A 413 15.02 -5.91 17.25
N THR A 414 15.66 -6.83 17.97
CA THR A 414 17.09 -6.79 18.29
C THR A 414 17.93 -6.79 17.03
N GLY A 415 18.20 -5.59 16.52
CA GLY A 415 18.99 -5.36 15.33
C GLY A 415 18.21 -5.31 14.03
N LEU A 416 16.90 -5.52 13.94
CA LEU A 416 16.19 -5.41 12.65
C LEU A 416 15.51 -4.05 12.49
N THR A 417 15.59 -3.49 11.28
CA THR A 417 15.10 -2.13 10.99
C THR A 417 14.13 -2.05 9.82
N ALA A 418 13.23 -1.06 9.85
CA ALA A 418 12.33 -0.72 8.75
C ALA A 418 12.21 0.79 8.57
N ASN A 419 11.79 1.22 7.37
CA ASN A 419 11.57 2.62 7.03
C ASN A 419 10.42 2.73 6.00
N LEU A 420 9.28 3.31 6.40
CA LEU A 420 8.08 3.39 5.56
C LEU A 420 8.28 4.34 4.37
N SER A 421 9.06 5.40 4.50
CA SER A 421 9.31 6.37 3.41
C SER A 421 10.10 5.74 2.26
N THR A 422 11.21 5.08 2.58
CA THR A 422 12.03 4.35 1.58
C THR A 422 11.41 3.01 1.16
N GLY A 423 10.49 2.48 1.96
CA GLY A 423 9.90 1.14 1.78
C GLY A 423 10.88 0.00 2.04
N LYS A 424 12.05 0.25 2.66
CA LYS A 424 13.02 -0.80 2.98
C LYS A 424 12.73 -1.40 4.35
N TYR A 425 12.88 -2.72 4.47
CA TYR A 425 12.86 -3.42 5.75
C TYR A 425 13.88 -4.56 5.75
N GLU A 426 14.45 -4.85 6.92
CA GLU A 426 15.26 -6.05 7.14
C GLU A 426 14.35 -7.19 7.59
N PHE A 427 14.79 -8.45 7.51
CA PHE A 427 14.11 -9.61 8.09
C PHE A 427 15.09 -10.79 8.21
N ASP A 428 14.82 -11.73 9.12
CA ASP A 428 15.64 -12.93 9.34
C ASP A 428 14.99 -14.18 8.73
N ASP A 429 15.76 -14.96 7.97
CA ASP A 429 15.32 -16.21 7.31
C ASP A 429 15.60 -17.48 8.13
N GLY A 430 16.48 -17.44 9.15
CA GLY A 430 16.82 -18.56 10.04
C GLY A 430 17.53 -19.79 9.40
N GLU A 431 17.19 -20.19 8.17
CA GLU A 431 17.67 -21.39 7.47
C GLU A 431 18.88 -21.10 6.53
N ASN A 432 19.93 -20.46 7.06
CA ASN A 432 21.12 -20.04 6.27
C ASN A 432 20.79 -19.20 5.01
N GLY A 433 19.60 -18.58 4.95
CA GLY A 433 19.15 -17.79 3.80
C GLY A 433 18.68 -18.58 2.59
N ARG A 434 18.48 -19.90 2.69
CA ARG A 434 18.16 -20.76 1.53
C ARG A 434 16.86 -20.35 0.84
N VAL A 435 15.82 -20.08 1.61
CA VAL A 435 14.49 -19.71 1.08
C VAL A 435 14.58 -18.36 0.38
N CYS A 436 15.23 -17.38 1.02
CA CYS A 436 15.46 -16.06 0.44
C CYS A 436 16.21 -16.12 -0.89
N GLN A 437 17.28 -16.91 -0.97
CA GLN A 437 18.06 -17.07 -2.20
C GLN A 437 17.24 -17.71 -3.34
N LEU A 438 16.39 -18.70 -3.03
CA LEU A 438 15.48 -19.31 -3.99
C LEU A 438 14.44 -18.30 -4.50
N LEU A 439 13.79 -17.57 -3.60
CA LEU A 439 12.78 -16.55 -3.93
C LEU A 439 13.39 -15.38 -4.71
N TRP A 440 14.61 -14.95 -4.36
CA TRP A 440 15.36 -13.93 -5.10
C TRP A 440 15.63 -14.36 -6.55
N ARG A 441 16.16 -15.58 -6.76
CA ARG A 441 16.44 -16.09 -8.11
C ARG A 441 15.16 -16.15 -8.95
N ALA A 442 14.04 -16.59 -8.36
CA ALA A 442 12.76 -16.61 -9.03
C ALA A 442 12.27 -15.19 -9.37
N SER A 443 12.39 -14.23 -8.44
CA SER A 443 11.94 -12.85 -8.69
C SER A 443 12.76 -12.14 -9.76
N GLN A 444 14.07 -12.38 -9.84
CA GLN A 444 14.91 -11.82 -10.91
C GLN A 444 14.50 -12.31 -12.30
N GLN A 445 14.05 -13.56 -12.44
CA GLN A 445 13.55 -14.08 -13.72
C GLN A 445 12.27 -13.34 -14.17
N VAL A 446 11.36 -13.06 -13.23
CA VAL A 446 10.12 -12.32 -13.50
C VAL A 446 10.40 -10.86 -13.86
N LEU A 447 11.29 -10.19 -13.11
CA LEU A 447 11.67 -8.80 -13.33
C LEU A 447 12.41 -8.62 -14.66
N GLY A 448 13.33 -9.54 -15.00
CA GLY A 448 14.06 -9.52 -16.27
C GLY A 448 13.14 -9.64 -17.49
N ALA A 449 12.11 -10.50 -17.41
CA ALA A 449 11.11 -10.64 -18.47
C ALA A 449 10.22 -9.41 -18.63
N SER A 450 9.87 -8.77 -17.51
CA SER A 450 9.05 -7.56 -17.51
C SER A 450 9.73 -6.38 -18.22
N LYS A 451 11.07 -6.27 -18.12
CA LYS A 451 11.88 -5.27 -18.84
C LYS A 451 12.01 -5.52 -20.35
N SER A 452 11.90 -6.78 -20.80
CA SER A 452 12.00 -7.14 -22.23
C SER A 452 10.75 -6.80 -23.05
N SER A 453 9.68 -6.33 -22.41
CA SER A 453 8.43 -5.94 -23.07
C SER A 453 8.40 -4.47 -23.53
N SER A 454 9.44 -3.68 -23.22
CA SER A 454 9.62 -2.33 -23.75
C SER A 454 10.69 -2.33 -24.85
N HIS A 455 10.25 -2.38 -26.10
CA HIS A 455 11.00 -2.12 -27.35
C HIS A 455 12.47 -2.54 -27.39
N ASP A 456 12.76 -3.74 -27.90
CA ASP A 456 13.82 -3.99 -28.89
C ASP A 456 13.76 -5.46 -29.38
N PHE A 457 13.52 -5.66 -30.68
CA PHE A 457 13.91 -6.90 -31.36
C PHE A 457 15.39 -6.75 -31.73
N PRO A 458 16.25 -7.55 -31.09
CA PRO A 458 17.07 -8.45 -31.89
C PRO A 458 16.93 -9.88 -31.38
N LYS A 459 17.04 -10.84 -32.31
CA LYS A 459 17.13 -12.28 -32.06
C LYS A 459 18.31 -12.58 -31.12
N SER A 460 18.07 -12.54 -29.82
CA SER A 460 18.95 -13.09 -28.81
C SER A 460 18.42 -14.47 -28.43
N ALA A 461 19.22 -15.52 -28.68
CA ALA A 461 18.94 -16.90 -28.29
C ALA A 461 18.91 -17.14 -26.75
N ARG A 462 18.77 -16.07 -25.94
CA ARG A 462 18.78 -16.08 -24.47
C ARG A 462 17.52 -15.52 -23.81
N ALA A 463 16.52 -15.05 -24.55
CA ALA A 463 15.24 -14.64 -23.96
C ALA A 463 14.42 -15.89 -23.60
N LYS A 464 14.24 -16.15 -22.30
CA LYS A 464 13.43 -17.28 -21.80
C LYS A 464 11.95 -17.05 -22.10
N SER A 465 11.25 -18.11 -22.53
CA SER A 465 9.81 -18.06 -22.84
C SER A 465 8.96 -17.79 -21.58
N SER A 466 7.75 -17.23 -21.73
CA SER A 466 6.79 -17.00 -20.62
C SER A 466 6.47 -18.29 -19.85
N SER A 467 6.48 -19.44 -20.54
CA SER A 467 6.31 -20.77 -19.94
C SER A 467 7.49 -21.19 -19.06
N GLU A 468 8.73 -20.86 -19.46
CA GLU A 468 9.95 -21.15 -18.67
C GLU A 468 10.06 -20.30 -17.40
N ILE A 469 9.56 -19.06 -17.44
CA ILE A 469 9.53 -18.19 -16.26
C ILE A 469 8.47 -18.68 -15.27
N SER A 470 7.29 -19.02 -15.77
CA SER A 470 6.20 -19.55 -14.94
C SER A 470 6.61 -20.89 -14.31
N SER A 471 7.32 -21.75 -15.05
CA SER A 471 7.86 -23.00 -14.49
C SER A 471 8.97 -22.76 -13.46
N GLY A 472 9.86 -21.79 -13.68
CA GLY A 472 10.89 -21.41 -12.71
C GLY A 472 10.31 -20.89 -11.38
N VAL A 473 9.29 -20.05 -11.44
CA VAL A 473 8.55 -19.58 -10.25
C VAL A 473 7.81 -20.72 -9.57
N GLY A 474 7.12 -21.57 -10.34
CA GLY A 474 6.42 -22.74 -9.83
C GLY A 474 7.33 -23.70 -9.05
N VAL A 475 8.51 -24.01 -9.58
CA VAL A 475 9.50 -24.86 -8.91
C VAL A 475 10.00 -24.24 -7.61
N ALA A 476 10.29 -22.94 -7.59
CA ALA A 476 10.75 -22.25 -6.40
C ALA A 476 9.69 -22.27 -5.28
N VAL A 477 8.44 -21.93 -5.61
CA VAL A 477 7.33 -21.94 -4.66
C VAL A 477 7.04 -23.35 -4.15
N ALA A 478 6.98 -24.35 -5.02
CA ALA A 478 6.77 -25.74 -4.64
C ALA A 478 7.89 -26.26 -3.72
N THR A 479 9.15 -25.87 -3.98
CA THR A 479 10.30 -26.23 -3.14
C THR A 479 10.19 -25.63 -1.74
N VAL A 480 9.81 -24.35 -1.65
CA VAL A 480 9.62 -23.67 -0.35
C VAL A 480 8.44 -24.25 0.42
N LEU A 481 7.31 -24.50 -0.24
CA LEU A 481 6.16 -25.11 0.45
C LEU A 481 6.46 -26.55 0.91
N SER A 482 7.25 -27.30 0.14
CA SER A 482 7.63 -28.68 0.52
C SER A 482 8.65 -28.76 1.65
N SER A 483 9.36 -27.67 1.99
CA SER A 483 10.20 -27.65 3.20
C SER A 483 9.37 -27.52 4.47
N VAL A 484 8.10 -27.13 4.34
CA VAL A 484 7.19 -26.99 5.46
C VAL A 484 6.61 -28.36 5.86
N LYS A 485 6.71 -28.69 7.15
CA LYS A 485 6.18 -29.94 7.70
C LYS A 485 4.67 -30.08 7.42
N GLY A 486 4.28 -31.23 6.88
CA GLY A 486 2.87 -31.56 6.59
C GLY A 486 2.41 -31.23 5.17
N PHE A 487 3.25 -30.60 4.33
CA PHE A 487 2.93 -30.31 2.94
C PHE A 487 3.34 -31.46 2.02
N ASN A 488 2.38 -32.10 1.34
CA ASN A 488 2.66 -33.25 0.46
C ASN A 488 2.25 -33.00 -1.00
N LEU A 489 3.22 -32.72 -1.86
CA LEU A 489 3.00 -32.49 -3.29
C LEU A 489 2.45 -33.71 -4.07
N THR A 490 2.47 -34.92 -3.50
CA THR A 490 1.87 -36.09 -4.18
C THR A 490 0.34 -36.11 -4.09
N ASN A 491 -0.26 -35.21 -3.30
CA ASN A 491 -1.70 -35.06 -3.21
C ASN A 491 -2.15 -33.84 -4.03
N ASP A 492 -3.18 -34.05 -4.85
CA ASP A 492 -3.66 -33.08 -5.84
C ASP A 492 -4.09 -31.74 -5.24
N ALA A 493 -4.62 -31.73 -4.01
CA ALA A 493 -5.03 -30.49 -3.34
C ALA A 493 -3.82 -29.61 -3.00
N TYR A 494 -2.72 -30.20 -2.51
CA TYR A 494 -1.48 -29.46 -2.25
C TYR A 494 -0.79 -29.01 -3.53
N ALA A 495 -0.80 -29.86 -4.58
CA ALA A 495 -0.24 -29.51 -5.87
C ALA A 495 -0.98 -28.33 -6.53
N SER A 496 -2.32 -28.37 -6.53
CA SER A 496 -3.17 -27.27 -7.00
C SER A 496 -2.94 -25.99 -6.20
N PHE A 497 -2.88 -26.11 -4.87
CA PHE A 497 -2.60 -24.97 -4.00
C PHE A 497 -1.23 -24.34 -4.27
N ALA A 498 -0.18 -25.15 -4.45
CA ALA A 498 1.15 -24.65 -4.79
C ALA A 498 1.16 -23.89 -6.13
N ALA A 499 0.38 -24.36 -7.12
CA ALA A 499 0.22 -23.67 -8.40
C ALA A 499 -0.49 -22.31 -8.25
N ASP A 500 -1.56 -22.23 -7.45
CA ASP A 500 -2.27 -20.97 -7.17
C ASP A 500 -1.37 -19.98 -6.42
N VAL A 501 -0.60 -20.45 -5.43
CA VAL A 501 0.38 -19.65 -4.71
C VAL A 501 1.45 -19.13 -5.67
N ALA A 502 1.95 -19.96 -6.58
CA ALA A 502 2.95 -19.56 -7.57
C ALA A 502 2.42 -18.48 -8.53
N ALA A 503 1.19 -18.62 -9.01
CA ALA A 503 0.56 -17.63 -9.89
C ALA A 503 0.39 -16.28 -9.20
N LEU A 504 -0.08 -16.27 -7.94
CA LEU A 504 -0.23 -15.04 -7.16
C LEU A 504 1.12 -14.43 -6.78
N TYR A 505 2.09 -15.26 -6.38
CA TYR A 505 3.44 -14.80 -6.05
C TYR A 505 4.13 -14.15 -7.25
N GLN A 506 4.02 -14.73 -8.45
CA GLN A 506 4.54 -14.15 -9.69
C GLN A 506 3.98 -12.74 -9.94
N ARG A 507 2.68 -12.54 -9.71
CA ARG A 507 2.04 -11.22 -9.83
C ARG A 507 2.60 -10.22 -8.82
N LEU A 508 2.73 -10.64 -7.56
CA LEU A 508 3.26 -9.81 -6.46
C LEU A 508 4.73 -9.38 -6.65
N VAL A 509 5.56 -10.20 -7.31
CA VAL A 509 6.97 -9.86 -7.58
C VAL A 509 7.21 -9.18 -8.93
N SER A 510 6.17 -9.06 -9.77
CA SER A 510 6.29 -8.46 -11.11
C SER A 510 6.58 -6.96 -11.10
N GLY A 511 6.25 -6.28 -9.99
CA GLY A 511 6.34 -4.82 -9.88
C GLY A 511 5.26 -4.06 -10.65
N LYS A 512 4.28 -4.75 -11.27
CA LYS A 512 3.18 -4.14 -12.03
C LYS A 512 2.00 -3.71 -11.16
N GLN A 513 1.78 -4.42 -10.05
CA GLN A 513 0.69 -4.20 -9.09
C GLN A 513 1.25 -4.29 -7.68
N THR A 514 0.64 -3.58 -6.74
CA THR A 514 0.85 -3.70 -5.30
C THR A 514 0.18 -4.97 -4.75
N ALA A 515 0.51 -5.34 -3.52
CA ALA A 515 -0.14 -6.45 -2.82
C ALA A 515 -1.63 -6.18 -2.58
N LEU A 516 -2.02 -4.92 -2.31
CA LEU A 516 -3.43 -4.53 -2.17
C LEU A 516 -4.19 -4.60 -3.50
N GLU A 517 -3.60 -4.15 -4.61
CA GLU A 517 -4.21 -4.31 -5.94
C GLU A 517 -4.34 -5.78 -6.33
N THR A 518 -3.34 -6.60 -5.98
CA THR A 518 -3.42 -8.05 -6.21
C THR A 518 -4.54 -8.68 -5.38
N LEU A 519 -4.74 -8.24 -4.13
CA LEU A 519 -5.85 -8.67 -3.29
C LEU A 519 -7.20 -8.24 -3.88
N ASP A 520 -7.30 -7.01 -4.36
CA ASP A 520 -8.50 -6.51 -5.04
C ASP A 520 -8.87 -7.41 -6.22
N ASP A 521 -7.91 -7.78 -7.07
CA ASP A 521 -8.17 -8.70 -8.16
C ASP A 521 -8.65 -10.09 -7.67
N VAL A 522 -8.06 -10.60 -6.58
CA VAL A 522 -8.46 -11.89 -5.98
C VAL A 522 -9.91 -11.82 -5.46
N LEU A 523 -10.27 -10.74 -4.78
CA LEU A 523 -11.61 -10.50 -4.26
C LEU A 523 -12.61 -10.22 -5.40
N ARG A 524 -12.28 -9.38 -6.38
CA ARG A 524 -13.11 -9.13 -7.57
C ARG A 524 -13.48 -10.42 -8.27
N ASN A 525 -12.52 -11.32 -8.46
CA ASN A 525 -12.78 -12.65 -9.04
C ASN A 525 -13.58 -13.58 -8.10
N HIS A 526 -13.79 -13.23 -6.82
CA HIS A 526 -14.54 -14.01 -5.83
C HIS A 526 -15.99 -13.58 -5.77
N HIS A 527 -16.21 -12.27 -5.84
CA HIS A 527 -17.52 -11.63 -5.80
C HIS A 527 -18.29 -11.76 -7.12
N ILE A 528 -18.18 -12.90 -7.81
CA ILE A 528 -19.12 -13.29 -8.88
C ILE A 528 -20.47 -13.70 -8.24
N SER A 529 -21.00 -12.76 -7.46
CA SER A 529 -22.39 -12.46 -7.13
C SER A 529 -22.38 -10.95 -6.87
N GLU A 530 -22.61 -10.22 -7.95
CA GLU A 530 -21.87 -9.00 -8.30
C GLU A 530 -22.68 -7.70 -8.06
N TYR A 531 -23.97 -7.80 -7.69
CA TYR A 531 -24.97 -6.74 -7.86
C TYR A 531 -25.21 -5.85 -6.63
N LEU A 532 -25.38 -4.55 -6.89
CA LEU A 532 -25.81 -3.56 -5.90
C LEU A 532 -27.33 -3.71 -5.66
N ALA A 533 -27.76 -3.70 -4.40
CA ALA A 533 -29.12 -4.04 -4.00
C ALA A 533 -29.99 -2.80 -3.70
N THR A 534 -29.38 -1.66 -3.37
CA THR A 534 -30.10 -0.42 -3.04
C THR A 534 -29.57 0.80 -3.78
N LYS A 535 -30.38 1.86 -3.85
CA LYS A 535 -29.96 3.15 -4.45
C LYS A 535 -28.83 3.78 -3.65
N GLU A 536 -28.85 3.62 -2.33
CA GLU A 536 -27.85 4.15 -1.40
C GLU A 536 -26.51 3.44 -1.59
N GLU A 537 -26.52 2.12 -1.80
CA GLU A 537 -25.32 1.36 -2.16
C GLU A 537 -24.73 1.83 -3.50
N VAL A 538 -25.59 2.08 -4.52
CA VAL A 538 -25.15 2.64 -5.79
C VAL A 538 -24.49 4.01 -5.58
N VAL A 539 -25.12 4.92 -4.84
CA VAL A 539 -24.58 6.26 -4.57
C VAL A 539 -23.21 6.19 -3.92
N THR A 540 -23.09 5.44 -2.82
CA THR A 540 -21.85 5.30 -2.07
C THR A 540 -20.76 4.71 -2.94
N PHE A 541 -21.06 3.63 -3.65
CA PHE A 541 -20.06 2.92 -4.44
C PHE A 541 -19.60 3.71 -5.67
N VAL A 542 -20.48 4.47 -6.34
CA VAL A 542 -20.07 5.38 -7.42
C VAL A 542 -19.09 6.43 -6.89
N ARG A 543 -19.39 7.08 -5.76
CA ARG A 543 -18.51 8.10 -5.15
C ARG A 543 -17.16 7.52 -4.75
N GLU A 544 -17.14 6.35 -4.10
CA GLU A 544 -15.91 5.64 -3.75
C GLU A 544 -15.07 5.31 -4.99
N THR A 545 -15.72 4.77 -6.03
CA THR A 545 -15.05 4.39 -7.28
C THR A 545 -14.48 5.62 -8.00
N VAL A 546 -15.22 6.72 -8.07
CA VAL A 546 -14.75 7.98 -8.66
C VAL A 546 -13.65 8.61 -7.82
N ALA A 547 -13.65 8.45 -6.50
CA ALA A 547 -12.57 8.95 -5.65
C ALA A 547 -11.27 8.15 -5.84
N SER A 548 -11.35 6.83 -6.09
CA SER A 548 -10.19 5.94 -6.13
C SER A 548 -9.62 5.66 -7.53
N VAL A 549 -10.36 5.95 -8.61
CA VAL A 549 -9.92 5.64 -9.97
C VAL A 549 -8.60 6.36 -10.31
N GLN A 550 -7.65 5.69 -10.98
CA GLN A 550 -6.47 6.37 -11.53
C GLN A 550 -6.82 7.07 -12.84
N ILE A 551 -6.35 8.31 -12.97
CA ILE A 551 -6.65 9.19 -14.10
C ILE A 551 -5.57 9.12 -15.17
N ILE A 552 -5.98 9.21 -16.42
CA ILE A 552 -5.10 9.60 -17.53
C ILE A 552 -5.43 11.03 -17.91
N ASP A 553 -4.50 11.94 -17.66
CA ASP A 553 -4.65 13.33 -18.07
C ASP A 553 -4.19 13.47 -19.51
N VAL A 554 -5.14 13.37 -20.42
CA VAL A 554 -4.88 13.26 -21.85
C VAL A 554 -4.31 14.54 -22.46
N HIS A 555 -4.23 15.67 -21.74
CA HIS A 555 -3.64 16.89 -22.28
C HIS A 555 -3.24 17.92 -21.20
N THR A 556 -1.97 18.31 -21.21
CA THR A 556 -1.37 19.30 -20.31
C THR A 556 -0.29 20.14 -21.02
N HIS A 557 0.17 21.20 -20.37
CA HIS A 557 1.33 22.01 -20.74
C HIS A 557 2.49 21.83 -19.74
N LEU A 558 2.55 20.66 -19.11
CA LEU A 558 3.58 20.34 -18.11
C LEU A 558 4.80 19.70 -18.75
N PHE A 559 5.92 19.80 -18.05
CA PHE A 559 7.18 19.16 -18.40
C PHE A 559 7.80 18.51 -17.15
N PRO A 560 8.62 17.45 -17.30
CA PRO A 560 9.33 16.86 -16.17
C PRO A 560 10.43 17.80 -15.64
N PRO A 561 10.93 17.60 -14.41
CA PRO A 561 11.94 18.45 -13.80
C PRO A 561 13.23 18.59 -14.63
N SER A 562 13.57 17.56 -15.41
CA SER A 562 14.70 17.56 -16.33
C SER A 562 14.65 18.63 -17.44
N HIS A 563 13.48 19.23 -17.69
CA HIS A 563 13.30 20.33 -18.65
C HIS A 563 13.44 21.73 -18.02
N GLY A 564 13.87 21.79 -16.75
CA GLY A 564 14.26 23.04 -16.09
C GLY A 564 13.13 24.07 -16.08
N LYS A 565 13.37 25.24 -16.68
CA LYS A 565 12.45 26.39 -16.65
C LYS A 565 11.10 26.13 -17.34
N LEU A 566 11.00 25.11 -18.19
CA LEU A 566 9.75 24.72 -18.82
C LEU A 566 8.77 24.06 -17.83
N MET A 567 9.28 23.48 -16.74
CA MET A 567 8.45 22.98 -15.65
C MET A 567 8.07 24.14 -14.72
N LEU A 568 6.86 24.67 -14.87
CA LEU A 568 6.31 25.64 -13.93
C LEU A 568 5.68 24.92 -12.74
N TRP A 569 6.04 25.33 -11.52
CA TRP A 569 5.49 24.77 -10.29
C TRP A 569 5.64 25.75 -9.12
N GLY A 570 4.90 25.49 -8.05
CA GLY A 570 4.92 26.27 -6.81
C GLY A 570 3.96 27.44 -6.76
N ILE A 571 3.80 28.01 -5.56
CA ILE A 571 2.77 29.01 -5.26
C ILE A 571 2.86 30.28 -6.11
N ASN A 572 4.07 30.74 -6.46
CA ASN A 572 4.22 31.94 -7.28
C ASN A 572 3.73 31.72 -8.70
N GLU A 573 4.00 30.56 -9.30
CA GLU A 573 3.49 30.22 -10.62
C GLU A 573 1.98 29.97 -10.60
N LEU A 574 1.46 29.33 -9.54
CA LEU A 574 0.01 29.19 -9.33
C LEU A 574 -0.70 30.54 -9.31
N LEU A 575 -0.21 31.49 -8.51
CA LEU A 575 -0.82 32.81 -8.35
C LEU A 575 -0.67 33.69 -9.60
N THR A 576 0.40 33.51 -10.36
CA THR A 576 0.65 34.26 -11.60
C THR A 576 0.17 33.53 -12.86
N TYR A 577 -0.65 32.49 -12.69
CA TYR A 577 -1.34 31.85 -13.78
C TYR A 577 -2.27 32.84 -14.50
N HIS A 578 -2.26 32.79 -15.83
CA HIS A 578 -2.91 33.80 -16.67
C HIS A 578 -4.43 34.02 -16.40
N TYR A 579 -5.14 33.05 -15.82
CA TYR A 579 -6.53 33.26 -15.37
C TYR A 579 -6.60 34.26 -14.22
N LEU A 580 -5.74 34.09 -13.21
CA LEU A 580 -5.66 35.00 -12.07
C LEU A 580 -5.09 36.36 -12.47
N VAL A 581 -4.21 36.41 -13.47
CA VAL A 581 -3.75 37.68 -14.06
C VAL A 581 -4.92 38.42 -14.72
N ALA A 582 -5.75 37.73 -15.51
CA ALA A 582 -6.94 38.33 -16.12
C ALA A 582 -7.93 38.86 -15.07
N GLU A 583 -8.24 38.04 -14.05
CA GLU A 583 -9.12 38.42 -12.93
C GLU A 583 -8.56 39.61 -12.13
N PHE A 584 -7.25 39.63 -11.88
CA PHE A 584 -6.57 40.74 -11.20
C PHE A 584 -6.70 42.04 -12.01
N LEU A 585 -6.34 42.01 -13.30
CA LEU A 585 -6.35 43.19 -14.17
C LEU A 585 -7.76 43.75 -14.41
N GLN A 586 -8.82 42.95 -14.23
CA GLN A 586 -10.20 43.44 -14.33
C GLN A 586 -10.55 44.49 -13.26
N THR A 587 -9.89 44.44 -12.10
CA THR A 587 -10.26 45.26 -10.94
C THR A 587 -9.10 46.00 -10.28
N ALA A 588 -7.86 45.69 -10.64
CA ALA A 588 -6.68 46.41 -10.19
C ALA A 588 -6.48 47.71 -10.98
N SER A 589 -5.91 48.73 -10.35
CA SER A 589 -5.49 49.97 -11.01
C SER A 589 -4.18 49.84 -11.78
N VAL A 590 -3.45 48.73 -11.57
CA VAL A 590 -2.15 48.43 -12.18
C VAL A 590 -2.33 48.10 -13.66
N GLN A 591 -1.54 48.73 -14.52
CA GLN A 591 -1.53 48.41 -15.96
C GLN A 591 -0.73 47.14 -16.23
N VAL A 592 -1.07 46.41 -17.29
CA VAL A 592 -0.42 45.12 -17.63
C VAL A 592 1.07 45.27 -17.90
N GLU A 593 1.49 46.38 -18.51
CA GLU A 593 2.90 46.68 -18.80
C GLU A 593 3.70 46.88 -17.49
N GLU A 594 3.09 47.52 -16.49
CA GLU A 594 3.67 47.70 -15.16
C GLU A 594 3.76 46.35 -14.43
N LEU A 595 2.70 45.55 -14.46
CA LEU A 595 2.68 44.22 -13.84
C LEU A 595 3.77 43.31 -14.42
N ASN A 596 3.95 43.32 -15.74
CA ASN A 596 4.95 42.52 -16.44
C ASN A 596 6.40 42.93 -16.11
N SER A 597 6.62 44.16 -15.61
CA SER A 597 7.95 44.61 -15.15
C SER A 597 8.35 44.04 -13.79
N TYR A 598 7.40 43.47 -13.04
CA TYR A 598 7.62 42.95 -11.69
C TYR A 598 8.15 41.52 -11.70
N SER A 599 8.93 41.17 -10.66
CA SER A 599 9.31 39.78 -10.42
C SER A 599 8.08 38.92 -10.16
N LYS A 600 8.16 37.62 -10.47
CA LYS A 600 7.09 36.65 -10.20
C LYS A 600 6.62 36.67 -8.74
N GLU A 601 7.55 36.79 -7.80
CA GLU A 601 7.25 36.90 -6.37
C GLU A 601 6.42 38.16 -6.04
N LYS A 602 6.77 39.30 -6.63
CA LYS A 602 6.02 40.55 -6.45
C LYS A 602 4.64 40.47 -7.12
N GLN A 603 4.54 39.90 -8.32
CA GLN A 603 3.26 39.67 -8.99
C GLN A 603 2.35 38.77 -8.12
N ALA A 604 2.87 37.65 -7.63
CA ALA A 604 2.15 36.72 -6.77
C ALA A 604 1.66 37.40 -5.48
N GLY A 605 2.49 38.22 -4.85
CA GLY A 605 2.11 39.00 -3.66
C GLY A 605 0.96 40.00 -3.93
N LEU A 606 1.00 40.69 -5.07
CA LEU A 606 -0.07 41.61 -5.48
C LEU A 606 -1.38 40.88 -5.75
N ILE A 607 -1.32 39.76 -6.49
CA ILE A 607 -2.48 38.95 -6.83
C ILE A 607 -3.09 38.33 -5.56
N TRP A 608 -2.27 37.77 -4.66
CA TRP A 608 -2.71 37.25 -3.38
C TRP A 608 -3.44 38.31 -2.57
N LYS A 609 -2.82 39.48 -2.38
CA LYS A 609 -3.43 40.60 -1.66
C LYS A 609 -4.78 40.99 -2.27
N HIS A 610 -4.85 41.15 -3.58
CA HIS A 610 -6.03 41.72 -4.24
C HIS A 610 -7.18 40.73 -4.43
N LEU A 611 -6.89 39.44 -4.73
CA LEU A 611 -7.91 38.43 -5.03
C LEU A 611 -8.25 37.51 -3.85
N PHE A 612 -7.37 37.37 -2.84
CA PHE A 612 -7.58 36.47 -1.70
C PHE A 612 -7.78 37.19 -0.36
N ILE A 613 -7.26 38.41 -0.22
CA ILE A 613 -7.36 39.19 1.03
C ILE A 613 -8.41 40.28 0.91
N ASP A 614 -8.29 41.13 -0.11
CA ASP A 614 -9.17 42.28 -0.34
C ASP A 614 -10.54 41.86 -0.90
N ARG A 615 -10.60 40.64 -1.44
CA ARG A 615 -11.80 39.99 -1.94
C ARG A 615 -11.82 38.54 -1.46
N SER A 616 -13.01 37.99 -1.32
CA SER A 616 -13.17 36.56 -1.07
C SER A 616 -12.77 35.77 -2.34
N PRO A 617 -11.88 34.76 -2.22
CA PRO A 617 -11.35 34.00 -3.35
C PRO A 617 -12.36 32.95 -3.89
N VAL A 618 -13.52 33.41 -4.37
CA VAL A 618 -14.64 32.54 -4.78
C VAL A 618 -14.60 32.07 -6.23
N SER A 619 -13.77 32.68 -7.08
CA SER A 619 -13.60 32.22 -8.46
C SER A 619 -12.98 30.82 -8.49
N GLU A 620 -13.24 30.05 -9.55
CA GLU A 620 -12.75 28.67 -9.67
C GLU A 620 -11.21 28.62 -9.67
N ALA A 621 -10.53 29.59 -10.30
CA ALA A 621 -9.07 29.67 -10.29
C ALA A 621 -8.53 29.98 -8.88
N CYS A 622 -9.16 30.91 -8.14
CA CYS A 622 -8.79 31.22 -6.77
C CYS A 622 -9.06 30.04 -5.81
N ARG A 623 -10.25 29.43 -5.89
CA ARG A 623 -10.59 28.21 -5.14
C ARG A 623 -9.57 27.12 -5.41
N GLY A 624 -9.16 26.95 -6.67
CA GLY A 624 -8.16 25.98 -7.07
C GLY A 624 -6.83 26.12 -6.32
N VAL A 625 -6.32 27.34 -6.15
CA VAL A 625 -5.11 27.58 -5.34
C VAL A 625 -5.32 27.13 -3.89
N LEU A 626 -6.47 27.44 -3.29
CA LEU A 626 -6.76 27.04 -1.90
C LEU A 626 -6.92 25.53 -1.74
N THR A 627 -7.60 24.85 -2.66
CA THR A 627 -7.73 23.38 -2.67
C THR A 627 -6.37 22.70 -2.80
N THR A 628 -5.50 23.22 -3.67
CA THR A 628 -4.13 22.72 -3.78
C THR A 628 -3.38 22.86 -2.46
N LEU A 629 -3.43 24.02 -1.80
CA LEU A 629 -2.75 24.23 -0.51
C LEU A 629 -3.33 23.35 0.61
N HIS A 630 -4.65 23.15 0.64
CA HIS A 630 -5.33 22.26 1.58
C HIS A 630 -4.84 20.82 1.42
N LEU A 631 -4.85 20.30 0.19
CA LEU A 631 -4.42 18.91 -0.09
C LEU A 631 -2.91 18.71 0.08
N LEU A 632 -2.11 19.77 0.07
CA LEU A 632 -0.70 19.74 0.47
C LEU A 632 -0.49 19.78 1.99
N GLY A 633 -1.55 19.95 2.79
CA GLY A 633 -1.50 20.00 4.26
C GLY A 633 -1.14 21.38 4.84
N LEU A 634 -1.32 22.46 4.07
CA LEU A 634 -0.91 23.81 4.45
C LEU A 634 -2.04 24.66 5.07
N ASP A 635 -3.12 24.03 5.53
CA ASP A 635 -4.30 24.72 6.11
C ASP A 635 -3.95 25.71 7.21
N HIS A 636 -3.00 25.35 8.06
CA HIS A 636 -2.56 26.19 9.17
C HIS A 636 -1.88 27.49 8.72
N LEU A 637 -1.25 27.51 7.53
CA LEU A 637 -0.67 28.71 6.92
C LEU A 637 -1.74 29.51 6.17
N VAL A 638 -2.64 28.83 5.46
CA VAL A 638 -3.77 29.44 4.75
C VAL A 638 -4.70 30.16 5.73
N ALA A 639 -5.00 29.57 6.88
CA ALA A 639 -5.81 30.18 7.93
C ALA A 639 -5.22 31.51 8.44
N LYS A 640 -3.89 31.63 8.46
CA LYS A 640 -3.15 32.85 8.81
C LYS A 640 -2.94 33.79 7.62
N ARG A 641 -3.27 33.34 6.40
CA ARG A 641 -3.05 34.03 5.12
C ARG A 641 -1.57 34.36 4.88
N ASP A 642 -0.68 33.50 5.37
CA ASP A 642 0.77 33.70 5.43
C ASP A 642 1.47 33.24 4.13
N LEU A 643 1.37 34.08 3.08
CA LEU A 643 2.02 33.80 1.80
C LEU A 643 3.55 33.62 1.92
N PRO A 644 4.30 34.44 2.70
CA PRO A 644 5.73 34.22 2.89
C PRO A 644 6.08 32.84 3.43
N ALA A 645 5.34 32.34 4.43
CA ALA A 645 5.57 30.99 4.96
C ALA A 645 5.24 29.89 3.93
N ILE A 646 4.19 30.09 3.11
CA ILE A 646 3.85 29.16 2.03
C ILE A 646 4.96 29.13 0.97
N GLN A 647 5.48 30.30 0.58
CA GLN A 647 6.60 30.41 -0.35
C GLN A 647 7.85 29.69 0.18
N GLU A 648 8.13 29.84 1.48
CA GLU A 648 9.26 29.15 2.12
C GLU A 648 9.07 27.64 2.13
N TRP A 649 7.86 27.14 2.38
CA TRP A 649 7.57 25.71 2.27
C TRP A 649 7.85 25.16 0.86
N PHE A 650 7.44 25.88 -0.19
CA PHE A 650 7.70 25.47 -1.57
C PHE A 650 9.20 25.47 -1.92
N LYS A 651 9.98 26.41 -1.40
CA LYS A 651 11.44 26.48 -1.60
C LYS A 651 12.18 25.26 -1.03
N GLN A 652 11.59 24.58 -0.04
CA GLN A 652 12.19 23.42 0.62
C GLN A 652 11.93 22.09 -0.09
N GLN A 653 11.10 22.07 -1.14
CA GLN A 653 10.74 20.83 -1.85
C GLN A 653 11.79 20.45 -2.90
N ASP A 654 12.04 19.15 -3.05
CA ASP A 654 12.77 18.60 -4.19
C ASP A 654 11.82 18.42 -5.39
N ALA A 655 12.23 18.84 -6.58
CA ALA A 655 11.34 18.87 -7.76
C ALA A 655 10.91 17.47 -8.22
N GLU A 656 11.77 16.45 -8.13
CA GLU A 656 11.43 15.08 -8.54
C GLU A 656 10.48 14.44 -7.52
N GLU A 657 10.76 14.59 -6.22
CA GLU A 657 9.86 14.12 -5.16
C GLU A 657 8.51 14.85 -5.16
N TYR A 658 8.52 16.13 -5.54
CA TYR A 658 7.32 16.94 -5.63
C TYR A 658 6.41 16.50 -6.80
N VAL A 659 6.98 16.09 -7.95
CA VAL A 659 6.21 15.48 -9.05
C VAL A 659 5.48 14.22 -8.58
N ASP A 660 6.18 13.28 -7.93
CA ASP A 660 5.56 12.07 -7.38
C ASP A 660 4.41 12.45 -6.42
N THR A 661 4.61 13.48 -5.58
CA THR A 661 3.57 13.97 -4.67
C THR A 661 2.35 14.51 -5.41
N VAL A 662 2.54 15.39 -6.39
CA VAL A 662 1.42 16.00 -7.13
C VAL A 662 0.65 14.95 -7.93
N PHE A 663 1.33 14.04 -8.62
CA PHE A 663 0.68 12.96 -9.37
C PHE A 663 -0.13 12.05 -8.45
N ARG A 664 0.43 11.71 -7.28
CA ARG A 664 -0.22 10.91 -6.26
C ARG A 664 -1.44 11.63 -5.66
N LEU A 665 -1.32 12.90 -5.27
CA LEU A 665 -2.42 13.72 -4.74
C LEU A 665 -3.55 13.94 -5.75
N SER A 666 -3.21 13.94 -7.04
CA SER A 666 -4.21 14.08 -8.12
C SER A 666 -4.82 12.72 -8.51
N GLY A 667 -4.20 11.61 -8.11
CA GLY A 667 -4.57 10.25 -8.51
C GLY A 667 -4.32 9.96 -9.99
N LEU A 668 -3.20 10.46 -10.54
CA LEU A 668 -2.84 10.29 -11.95
C LEU A 668 -1.94 9.08 -12.18
N LYS A 669 -2.24 8.33 -13.26
CA LYS A 669 -1.36 7.31 -13.86
C LYS A 669 -0.24 7.99 -14.65
N TYR A 670 -0.62 8.90 -15.55
CA TYR A 670 0.29 9.76 -16.32
C TYR A 670 -0.46 10.97 -16.91
N ALA A 671 0.29 11.96 -17.35
CA ALA A 671 -0.17 13.15 -18.06
C ALA A 671 0.51 13.26 -19.43
N VAL A 672 -0.22 13.70 -20.44
CA VAL A 672 0.33 13.96 -21.78
C VAL A 672 0.72 15.44 -21.88
N MET A 673 1.99 15.69 -22.19
CA MET A 673 2.58 17.01 -22.40
C MET A 673 2.15 17.60 -23.74
N THR A 674 2.45 18.88 -23.95
CA THR A 674 2.30 19.56 -25.24
C THR A 674 3.67 20.04 -25.69
N ASN A 675 4.25 19.37 -26.68
CA ASN A 675 5.63 19.60 -27.10
C ASN A 675 5.71 20.34 -28.43
N ILE A 676 6.36 21.50 -28.45
CA ILE A 676 6.40 22.42 -29.60
C ILE A 676 7.80 22.36 -30.22
N PRO A 677 8.01 21.53 -31.27
CA PRO A 677 9.31 21.39 -31.92
C PRO A 677 9.77 22.64 -32.66
N PHE A 678 8.85 23.56 -32.94
CA PHE A 678 9.10 24.81 -33.64
C PHE A 678 9.61 25.92 -32.70
N GLU A 679 9.54 25.73 -31.39
CA GLU A 679 10.07 26.66 -30.40
C GLU A 679 11.54 26.34 -30.12
N PRO A 680 12.50 27.24 -30.44
CA PRO A 680 13.92 26.92 -30.35
C PRO A 680 14.40 26.55 -28.94
N GLU A 681 13.81 27.14 -27.89
CA GLU A 681 14.16 26.82 -26.50
C GLU A 681 13.73 25.40 -26.15
N GLU A 682 12.49 25.01 -26.50
CA GLU A 682 12.00 23.65 -26.25
C GLU A 682 12.73 22.61 -27.11
N ALA A 683 12.96 22.90 -28.39
CA ALA A 683 13.63 21.97 -29.32
C ALA A 683 15.02 21.55 -28.82
N ARG A 684 15.75 22.43 -28.13
CA ARG A 684 17.05 22.10 -27.52
C ARG A 684 16.96 21.05 -26.41
N HIS A 685 15.85 20.97 -25.68
CA HIS A 685 15.65 19.91 -24.68
C HIS A 685 15.46 18.53 -25.32
N TRP A 686 15.09 18.47 -26.60
CA TRP A 686 14.96 17.21 -27.33
C TRP A 686 16.21 16.82 -28.12
N LEU A 687 16.93 17.81 -28.65
CA LEU A 687 18.10 17.60 -29.50
C LEU A 687 19.43 17.64 -28.74
N GLY A 688 19.45 18.21 -27.54
CA GLY A 688 20.68 18.63 -26.88
C GLY A 688 21.27 19.89 -27.53
N ASP A 689 22.49 20.23 -27.13
CA ASP A 689 23.23 21.35 -27.67
C ASP A 689 24.55 20.86 -28.30
N PRO A 690 24.62 20.77 -29.64
CA PRO A 690 25.84 20.36 -30.34
C PRO A 690 27.02 21.33 -30.14
N ALA A 691 26.75 22.62 -29.91
CA ALA A 691 27.80 23.62 -29.72
C ALA A 691 28.52 23.47 -28.37
N THR A 692 27.82 22.95 -27.36
CA THR A 692 28.38 22.65 -26.04
C THR A 692 28.62 21.15 -25.80
N ASN A 693 28.34 20.30 -26.80
CA ASN A 693 28.38 18.83 -26.73
C ASN A 693 27.50 18.27 -25.59
N THR A 694 26.40 18.96 -25.28
CA THR A 694 25.46 18.59 -24.22
C THR A 694 24.38 17.65 -24.78
N PRO A 695 24.24 16.40 -24.30
CA PRO A 695 23.18 15.52 -24.75
C PRO A 695 21.80 15.99 -24.23
N PRO A 696 20.69 15.58 -24.87
CA PRO A 696 19.36 15.87 -24.33
C PRO A 696 19.18 15.26 -22.93
N PRO A 697 18.47 15.93 -22.01
CA PRO A 697 18.20 15.41 -20.68
C PRO A 697 17.48 14.05 -20.72
N ALA A 698 17.96 13.10 -19.91
CA ALA A 698 17.23 11.87 -19.68
C ALA A 698 15.98 12.17 -18.83
N TRP A 699 14.85 11.55 -19.17
CA TRP A 699 13.61 11.70 -18.42
C TRP A 699 12.75 10.45 -18.50
N SER A 700 11.88 10.26 -17.51
CA SER A 700 11.05 9.07 -17.38
C SER A 700 9.66 9.26 -17.98
N ARG A 701 9.24 8.32 -18.83
CA ARG A 701 7.86 8.26 -19.33
C ARG A 701 6.84 7.74 -18.31
N LYS A 702 7.25 7.49 -17.05
CA LYS A 702 6.37 7.02 -15.97
C LYS A 702 5.17 7.95 -15.78
N PHE A 703 5.43 9.25 -15.69
CA PHE A 703 4.42 10.27 -15.40
C PHE A 703 4.09 11.18 -16.57
N PHE A 704 5.04 11.40 -17.46
CA PHE A 704 4.85 12.29 -18.60
C PHE A 704 4.88 11.48 -19.89
N ARG A 705 3.99 11.77 -20.82
CA ARG A 705 4.02 11.27 -22.20
C ARG A 705 4.04 12.47 -23.14
N SER A 706 4.65 12.33 -24.30
CA SER A 706 4.78 13.46 -25.24
C SER A 706 3.59 13.55 -26.20
N ALA A 707 3.29 14.75 -26.65
CA ALA A 707 2.44 14.97 -27.83
C ALA A 707 3.06 16.05 -28.71
N LEU A 708 3.00 15.84 -30.02
CA LEU A 708 3.69 16.70 -30.99
C LEU A 708 2.76 17.83 -31.44
N ARG A 709 2.97 19.03 -30.91
CA ARG A 709 2.19 20.23 -31.26
C ARG A 709 2.60 20.79 -32.62
N VAL A 710 1.63 20.94 -33.51
CA VAL A 710 1.77 21.30 -34.92
C VAL A 710 0.84 22.44 -35.33
N ASP A 711 0.56 23.39 -34.44
CA ASP A 711 -0.23 24.60 -34.74
C ASP A 711 0.31 25.32 -36.00
N GLN A 712 1.64 25.42 -36.12
CA GLN A 712 2.33 26.02 -37.27
C GLN A 712 1.94 25.40 -38.61
N VAL A 713 1.66 24.09 -38.65
CA VAL A 713 1.26 23.36 -39.86
C VAL A 713 -0.11 23.83 -40.33
N LEU A 714 -1.10 23.95 -39.42
CA LEU A 714 -2.44 24.42 -39.78
C LEU A 714 -2.48 25.93 -40.07
N LEU A 715 -1.58 26.70 -39.44
CA LEU A 715 -1.40 28.12 -39.73
C LEU A 715 -0.73 28.40 -41.08
N GLY A 716 0.01 27.44 -41.63
CA GLY A 716 0.92 27.70 -42.76
C GLY A 716 2.05 28.65 -42.35
N ASP A 717 2.51 28.57 -41.10
CA ASP A 717 3.51 29.48 -40.53
C ASP A 717 4.93 29.05 -40.91
N TRP A 718 5.30 29.36 -42.15
CA TRP A 718 6.65 29.09 -42.66
C TRP A 718 7.74 29.88 -41.95
N ALA A 719 7.42 31.00 -41.28
CA ALA A 719 8.40 31.73 -40.49
C ALA A 719 8.90 30.89 -39.30
N SER A 720 8.04 30.06 -38.72
CA SER A 720 8.41 29.10 -37.67
C SER A 720 8.91 27.76 -38.24
N ILE A 721 8.37 27.29 -39.37
CA ILE A 721 8.71 25.97 -39.95
C ILE A 721 10.10 25.99 -40.61
N SER A 722 10.43 27.02 -41.40
CA SER A 722 11.69 27.09 -42.16
C SER A 722 12.94 26.98 -41.29
N PRO A 723 13.06 27.68 -40.14
CA PRO A 723 14.20 27.51 -39.25
C PRO A 723 14.37 26.07 -38.74
N THR A 724 13.28 25.36 -38.46
CA THR A 724 13.36 23.96 -38.02
C THR A 724 13.78 23.04 -39.17
N LEU A 725 13.35 23.31 -40.40
CA LEU A 725 13.83 22.58 -41.58
C LEU A 725 15.34 22.76 -41.78
N ASP A 726 15.84 23.98 -41.59
CA ASP A 726 17.25 24.31 -41.72
C ASP A 726 18.12 23.55 -40.71
N VAL A 727 17.65 23.41 -39.47
CA VAL A 727 18.34 22.61 -38.42
C VAL A 727 18.58 21.18 -38.89
N PHE A 728 17.61 20.57 -39.60
CA PHE A 728 17.73 19.22 -40.14
C PHE A 728 18.24 19.16 -41.58
N LYS A 729 18.59 20.30 -42.18
CA LYS A 729 19.04 20.45 -43.58
C LYS A 729 18.04 19.87 -44.59
N LEU A 730 16.75 20.15 -44.37
CA LEU A 730 15.63 19.68 -45.19
C LEU A 730 15.16 20.78 -46.16
N PRO A 731 14.65 20.42 -47.36
CA PRO A 731 14.15 21.41 -48.32
C PRO A 731 12.88 22.09 -47.81
N HIS A 732 12.65 23.35 -48.20
CA HIS A 732 11.44 24.12 -47.86
C HIS A 732 10.26 23.73 -48.77
N THR A 733 9.86 22.46 -48.69
CA THR A 733 8.80 21.85 -49.51
C THR A 733 7.88 20.98 -48.66
N LEU A 734 6.74 20.56 -49.20
CA LEU A 734 5.85 19.58 -48.53
C LEU A 734 6.59 18.31 -48.10
N ALA A 735 7.47 17.79 -48.97
CA ALA A 735 8.29 16.62 -48.66
C ALA A 735 9.27 16.88 -47.52
N GLY A 736 9.88 18.07 -47.45
CA GLY A 736 10.74 18.46 -46.35
C GLY A 736 10.00 18.55 -45.02
N VAL A 737 8.80 19.15 -45.00
CA VAL A 737 7.95 19.20 -43.80
C VAL A 737 7.53 17.81 -43.35
N ARG A 738 7.21 16.91 -44.30
CA ARG A 738 6.92 15.52 -43.99
C ARG A 738 8.09 14.83 -43.29
N THR A 739 9.29 14.90 -43.86
CA THR A 739 10.50 14.32 -43.26
C THR A 739 10.84 14.96 -41.91
N LEU A 740 10.56 16.26 -41.74
CA LEU A 740 10.72 16.93 -40.46
C LEU A 740 9.82 16.32 -39.38
N LEU A 741 8.54 16.12 -39.67
CA LEU A 741 7.60 15.50 -38.73
C LEU A 741 7.96 14.05 -38.44
N GLU A 742 8.40 13.27 -39.43
CA GLU A 742 8.91 11.91 -39.23
C GLU A 742 10.08 11.88 -38.23
N LYS A 743 11.05 12.80 -38.36
CA LYS A 743 12.14 12.92 -37.39
C LYS A 743 11.66 13.23 -35.98
N TRP A 744 10.69 14.14 -35.84
CA TRP A 744 10.14 14.47 -34.54
C TRP A 744 9.33 13.33 -33.91
N ILE A 745 8.66 12.51 -34.72
CA ILE A 745 8.02 11.27 -34.24
C ILE A 745 9.08 10.34 -33.64
N ASP A 746 10.21 10.13 -34.33
CA ASP A 746 11.28 9.25 -33.86
C ASP A 746 11.92 9.76 -32.56
N ILE A 747 12.11 11.08 -32.45
CA ILE A 747 12.71 11.75 -31.28
C ILE A 747 11.76 11.74 -30.09
N MET A 748 10.53 12.23 -30.27
CA MET A 748 9.61 12.46 -29.16
C MET A 748 8.81 11.22 -28.78
N LYS A 749 8.57 10.30 -29.72
CA LYS A 749 7.62 9.18 -29.58
C LYS A 749 6.28 9.67 -29.04
N PRO A 750 5.60 10.59 -29.76
CA PRO A 750 4.39 11.23 -29.28
C PRO A 750 3.22 10.25 -29.24
N GLU A 751 2.27 10.46 -28.33
CA GLU A 751 1.01 9.72 -28.30
C GLU A 751 0.07 10.17 -29.43
N TYR A 752 0.11 11.46 -29.79
CA TYR A 752 -0.67 12.04 -30.89
C TYR A 752 -0.01 13.33 -31.42
N PHE A 753 -0.41 13.77 -32.62
CA PHE A 753 -0.24 15.16 -33.05
C PHE A 753 -1.28 16.05 -32.38
N MET A 754 -0.95 17.31 -32.09
CA MET A 754 -1.89 18.27 -31.51
C MET A 754 -1.89 19.57 -32.27
N SER A 755 -3.05 20.16 -32.54
CA SER A 755 -3.15 21.49 -33.11
C SER A 755 -4.33 22.27 -32.53
N SER A 756 -4.11 23.53 -32.17
CA SER A 756 -5.21 24.49 -32.02
C SER A 756 -5.65 24.95 -33.41
N VAL A 757 -6.89 24.68 -33.79
CA VAL A 757 -7.41 25.03 -35.11
C VAL A 757 -7.54 26.55 -35.19
N PRO A 758 -6.89 27.22 -36.17
CA PRO A 758 -7.02 28.67 -36.33
C PRO A 758 -8.48 29.07 -36.53
N ILE A 759 -8.93 30.15 -35.90
CA ILE A 759 -10.35 30.55 -35.96
C ILE A 759 -10.83 30.89 -37.39
N PHE A 760 -9.90 31.22 -38.28
CA PHE A 760 -10.13 31.51 -39.70
C PHE A 760 -9.86 30.32 -40.61
N PHE A 761 -9.55 29.14 -40.07
CA PHE A 761 -9.28 27.96 -40.87
C PHE A 761 -10.56 27.45 -41.51
N GLU A 762 -10.55 27.31 -42.82
CA GLU A 762 -11.64 26.74 -43.61
C GLU A 762 -11.13 25.48 -44.32
N TYR A 763 -11.92 24.40 -44.25
CA TYR A 763 -11.63 23.20 -45.02
C TYR A 763 -11.83 23.52 -46.51
N PRO A 764 -10.83 23.29 -47.38
CA PRO A 764 -10.90 23.75 -48.77
C PRO A 764 -11.98 23.01 -49.56
N ASP A 765 -12.59 23.72 -50.52
CA ASP A 765 -13.48 23.11 -51.51
C ASP A 765 -12.71 22.15 -52.43
N GLU A 766 -13.39 21.12 -52.96
CA GLU A 766 -12.77 20.09 -53.81
C GLU A 766 -12.01 20.64 -55.04
N ASN A 767 -12.39 21.85 -55.50
CA ASN A 767 -11.80 22.53 -56.66
C ASN A 767 -10.95 23.75 -56.28
N ALA A 768 -10.58 23.92 -55.01
CA ALA A 768 -9.73 25.03 -54.59
C ALA A 768 -8.37 24.97 -55.33
N PRO A 769 -7.90 26.06 -55.96
CA PRO A 769 -6.60 26.07 -56.61
C PRO A 769 -5.50 25.88 -55.55
N GLY A 770 -4.54 24.98 -55.83
CA GLY A 770 -3.35 24.82 -55.00
C GLY A 770 -2.41 26.02 -55.12
N SER A 771 -1.41 26.09 -54.24
CA SER A 771 -0.39 27.14 -54.26
C SER A 771 0.38 27.15 -55.58
N GLY A 772 0.72 28.34 -56.08
CA GLY A 772 1.55 28.48 -57.28
C GLY A 772 2.96 27.91 -57.10
N VAL A 773 3.68 27.66 -58.22
CA VAL A 773 5.04 27.06 -58.21
C VAL A 773 6.07 27.85 -57.38
N ASN A 774 5.84 29.15 -57.16
CA ASN A 774 6.71 30.03 -56.38
C ASN A 774 6.10 30.46 -55.03
N GLU A 775 4.98 29.87 -54.63
CA GLU A 775 4.29 30.19 -53.38
C GLU A 775 4.51 29.09 -52.35
N GLN A 776 4.58 29.49 -51.08
CA GLN A 776 4.69 28.54 -49.99
C GLN A 776 3.34 27.83 -49.78
N PRO A 777 3.34 26.50 -49.58
CA PRO A 777 2.10 25.76 -49.33
C PRO A 777 1.30 26.32 -48.16
N THR A 778 -0.01 26.41 -48.35
CA THR A 778 -0.96 26.85 -47.33
C THR A 778 -1.09 25.84 -46.20
N GLY A 779 -1.64 26.27 -45.05
CA GLY A 779 -1.94 25.35 -43.94
C GLY A 779 -2.91 24.22 -44.32
N ALA A 780 -3.83 24.48 -45.26
CA ALA A 780 -4.73 23.46 -45.79
C ALA A 780 -3.97 22.39 -46.61
N GLU A 781 -3.02 22.79 -47.45
CA GLU A 781 -2.17 21.86 -48.19
C GLU A 781 -1.25 21.06 -47.27
N LEU A 782 -0.66 21.70 -46.26
CA LEU A 782 0.15 21.02 -45.25
C LEU A 782 -0.68 20.00 -44.44
N LEU A 783 -1.92 20.33 -44.08
CA LEU A 783 -2.82 19.39 -43.43
C LEU A 783 -3.16 18.19 -44.33
N LEU A 784 -3.63 18.45 -45.55
CA LEU A 784 -4.17 17.45 -46.46
C LEU A 784 -3.10 16.57 -47.12
N GLN A 785 -1.94 17.14 -47.46
CA GLN A 785 -0.90 16.45 -48.21
C GLN A 785 0.25 15.94 -47.34
N VAL A 786 0.39 16.43 -46.10
CA VAL A 786 1.46 16.02 -45.19
C VAL A 786 0.90 15.40 -43.91
N LEU A 787 0.18 16.16 -43.09
CA LEU A 787 -0.18 15.72 -41.74
C LEU A 787 -1.15 14.53 -41.74
N LEU A 788 -2.23 14.59 -42.52
CA LEU A 788 -3.24 13.53 -42.58
C LEU A 788 -2.68 12.21 -43.17
N PRO A 789 -1.96 12.21 -44.32
CA PRO A 789 -1.32 11.00 -44.82
C PRO A 789 -0.31 10.40 -43.84
N LEU A 790 0.46 11.25 -43.14
CA LEU A 790 1.44 10.80 -42.16
C LEU A 790 0.76 10.22 -40.91
N ALA A 791 -0.31 10.84 -40.43
CA ALA A 791 -1.11 10.35 -39.31
C ALA A 791 -1.71 8.96 -39.61
N GLU A 792 -2.24 8.75 -40.82
CA GLU A 792 -2.73 7.45 -41.27
C GLU A 792 -1.61 6.40 -41.30
N GLU A 793 -0.49 6.69 -41.98
CA GLU A 793 0.63 5.76 -42.12
C GLU A 793 1.23 5.35 -40.78
N LYS A 794 1.46 6.32 -39.89
CA LYS A 794 2.08 6.09 -38.57
C LYS A 794 1.08 5.63 -37.52
N LYS A 795 -0.21 5.49 -37.89
CA LYS A 795 -1.33 5.22 -36.96
C LYS A 795 -1.36 6.20 -35.77
N LEU A 796 -0.97 7.45 -36.01
CA LEU A 796 -0.80 8.47 -34.98
C LEU A 796 -2.01 9.43 -35.02
N PRO A 797 -2.83 9.53 -33.95
CA PRO A 797 -4.01 10.39 -33.97
C PRO A 797 -3.69 11.88 -34.05
N ILE A 798 -4.69 12.68 -34.45
CA ILE A 798 -4.61 14.14 -34.47
C ILE A 798 -5.61 14.72 -33.46
N ALA A 799 -5.10 15.40 -32.45
CA ALA A 799 -5.86 16.15 -31.47
C ALA A 799 -6.10 17.59 -31.94
N LEU A 800 -7.37 17.97 -32.09
CA LEU A 800 -7.80 19.28 -32.58
C LEU A 800 -8.53 20.04 -31.48
N LYS A 801 -8.08 21.26 -31.18
CA LYS A 801 -8.72 22.16 -30.22
C LYS A 801 -9.34 23.35 -30.96
N PHE A 802 -10.66 23.52 -30.88
CA PHE A 802 -11.45 24.49 -31.67
C PHE A 802 -11.92 25.71 -30.87
N ASP A 803 -12.27 26.79 -31.58
CA ASP A 803 -12.93 28.02 -31.08
C ASP A 803 -12.05 29.04 -30.34
N SER A 804 -10.73 28.83 -30.22
CA SER A 804 -9.86 29.84 -29.59
C SER A 804 -9.52 31.00 -30.52
N VAL A 805 -9.65 32.23 -30.03
CA VAL A 805 -9.24 33.46 -30.73
C VAL A 805 -7.97 34.00 -30.07
N ARG A 806 -6.90 34.12 -30.85
CA ARG A 806 -5.58 34.51 -30.34
C ARG A 806 -5.02 35.71 -31.13
N PRO A 807 -4.98 36.93 -30.54
CA PRO A 807 -5.64 37.37 -29.30
C PRO A 807 -6.96 38.13 -29.55
N ILE A 808 -7.83 38.22 -28.54
CA ILE A 808 -8.91 39.24 -28.48
C ILE A 808 -8.34 40.56 -27.94
N ASN A 809 -7.46 40.48 -26.94
CA ASN A 809 -6.76 41.64 -26.38
C ASN A 809 -5.24 41.38 -26.34
N ALA A 810 -4.53 41.80 -27.39
CA ALA A 810 -3.09 41.55 -27.53
C ALA A 810 -2.24 42.06 -26.36
N ARG A 811 -2.68 43.13 -25.67
CA ARG A 811 -1.93 43.72 -24.54
C ARG A 811 -1.78 42.75 -23.37
N TYR A 812 -2.71 41.81 -23.21
CA TYR A 812 -2.74 40.87 -22.08
C TYR A 812 -1.92 39.60 -22.34
N GLY A 813 -1.26 39.50 -23.50
CA GLY A 813 -0.54 38.28 -23.89
C GLY A 813 -1.49 37.08 -23.87
N VAL A 814 -1.07 35.97 -23.25
CA VAL A 814 -1.87 34.73 -23.13
C VAL A 814 -3.20 34.96 -22.39
N ALA A 815 -3.26 35.90 -21.44
CA ALA A 815 -4.51 36.25 -20.75
C ALA A 815 -5.50 37.03 -21.65
N GLY A 816 -5.08 37.44 -22.84
CA GLY A 816 -5.88 38.16 -23.83
C GLY A 816 -6.51 37.29 -24.90
N ASP A 817 -6.24 35.98 -24.89
CA ASP A 817 -6.90 35.01 -25.74
C ASP A 817 -8.36 34.80 -25.32
N GLY A 818 -9.24 34.53 -26.27
CA GLY A 818 -10.67 34.37 -25.99
C GLY A 818 -11.32 33.27 -26.81
N VAL A 819 -12.64 33.34 -26.93
CA VAL A 819 -13.47 32.31 -27.56
C VAL A 819 -14.39 32.90 -28.63
N LYS A 820 -14.51 32.21 -29.76
CA LYS A 820 -15.52 32.45 -30.79
C LYS A 820 -15.97 31.11 -31.37
N PRO A 821 -17.28 30.82 -31.44
CA PRO A 821 -17.77 29.59 -32.05
C PRO A 821 -17.23 29.39 -33.48
N SER A 822 -16.68 28.21 -33.74
CA SER A 822 -16.25 27.78 -35.07
C SER A 822 -17.30 26.86 -35.72
N ASN A 823 -17.15 26.62 -37.02
CA ASN A 823 -18.02 25.72 -37.77
C ASN A 823 -17.60 24.26 -37.55
N VAL A 824 -18.49 23.45 -36.96
CA VAL A 824 -18.25 22.02 -36.69
C VAL A 824 -18.11 21.21 -37.99
N ASP A 825 -18.60 21.74 -39.13
CA ASP A 825 -18.49 21.11 -40.44
C ASP A 825 -17.04 20.79 -40.85
N THR A 826 -16.07 21.60 -40.41
CA THR A 826 -14.64 21.30 -40.63
C THR A 826 -14.25 19.93 -40.04
N LEU A 827 -14.68 19.65 -38.81
CA LEU A 827 -14.43 18.35 -38.17
C LEU A 827 -15.22 17.22 -38.84
N ILE A 828 -16.47 17.48 -39.23
CA ILE A 828 -17.31 16.51 -39.96
C ILE A 828 -16.63 16.09 -41.28
N LYS A 829 -16.14 17.07 -42.05
CA LYS A 829 -15.41 16.82 -43.30
C LYS A 829 -14.13 16.02 -43.07
N LEU A 830 -13.36 16.35 -42.03
CA LEU A 830 -12.16 15.59 -41.66
C LEU A 830 -12.48 14.14 -41.32
N CYS A 831 -13.45 13.90 -40.43
CA CYS A 831 -13.84 12.55 -40.03
C CYS A 831 -14.40 11.74 -41.21
N ARG A 832 -15.22 12.36 -42.07
CA ARG A 832 -15.83 11.72 -43.24
C ARG A 832 -14.82 11.38 -44.33
N ASN A 833 -13.93 12.31 -44.65
CA ASN A 833 -13.02 12.17 -45.78
C ASN A 833 -11.77 11.34 -45.43
N PHE A 834 -11.43 11.23 -44.14
CA PHE A 834 -10.28 10.47 -43.64
C PHE A 834 -10.71 9.43 -42.59
N PRO A 835 -11.52 8.42 -42.97
CA PRO A 835 -12.09 7.46 -42.03
C PRO A 835 -11.04 6.62 -41.30
N LYS A 836 -9.84 6.49 -41.86
CA LYS A 836 -8.71 5.75 -41.27
C LYS A 836 -7.85 6.58 -40.31
N VAL A 837 -8.02 7.91 -40.31
CA VAL A 837 -7.34 8.80 -39.37
C VAL A 837 -8.20 8.95 -38.12
N LYS A 838 -7.56 8.84 -36.96
CA LYS A 838 -8.19 9.05 -35.66
C LYS A 838 -8.08 10.51 -35.23
N PHE A 839 -9.20 11.08 -34.82
CA PHE A 839 -9.30 12.45 -34.34
C PHE A 839 -9.67 12.48 -32.87
N LEU A 840 -8.87 13.19 -32.07
CA LEU A 840 -9.25 13.62 -30.73
C LEU A 840 -9.76 15.06 -30.86
N ALA A 841 -10.89 15.42 -30.25
CA ALA A 841 -11.38 16.80 -30.34
C ALA A 841 -11.87 17.36 -29.02
N THR A 842 -11.63 18.67 -28.84
CA THR A 842 -12.21 19.47 -27.76
C THR A 842 -12.57 20.86 -28.30
N PHE A 843 -13.69 21.41 -27.84
CA PHE A 843 -14.23 22.71 -28.26
C PHE A 843 -14.22 23.66 -27.06
N LEU A 844 -13.84 24.92 -27.28
CA LEU A 844 -13.79 25.94 -26.23
C LEU A 844 -15.14 26.64 -26.04
N SER A 845 -15.93 26.72 -27.11
CA SER A 845 -17.24 27.37 -27.11
C SER A 845 -18.29 26.46 -26.46
N ARG A 846 -19.02 26.98 -25.46
CA ARG A 846 -20.15 26.27 -24.84
C ARG A 846 -21.24 25.93 -25.86
N VAL A 847 -21.50 26.79 -26.84
CA VAL A 847 -22.60 26.60 -27.80
C VAL A 847 -22.34 25.49 -28.82
N ASN A 848 -21.07 25.13 -29.09
CA ASN A 848 -20.73 24.04 -30.01
C ASN A 848 -20.81 22.65 -29.37
N GLN A 849 -20.90 22.55 -28.03
CA GLN A 849 -20.74 21.29 -27.30
C GLN A 849 -21.80 20.25 -27.64
N HIS A 850 -23.05 20.66 -27.85
CA HIS A 850 -24.12 19.74 -28.23
C HIS A 850 -23.89 19.18 -29.64
N GLU A 851 -23.67 20.05 -30.62
CA GLU A 851 -23.44 19.65 -32.00
C GLU A 851 -22.24 18.70 -32.14
N VAL A 852 -21.11 19.03 -31.49
CA VAL A 852 -19.92 18.15 -31.56
C VAL A 852 -20.16 16.81 -30.86
N THR A 853 -20.96 16.76 -29.79
CA THR A 853 -21.34 15.51 -29.12
C THR A 853 -22.18 14.63 -30.05
N VAL A 854 -23.12 15.21 -30.79
CA VAL A 854 -23.88 14.49 -31.83
C VAL A 854 -22.95 14.03 -32.96
N THR A 855 -22.00 14.86 -33.38
CA THR A 855 -20.99 14.49 -34.40
C THR A 855 -20.15 13.29 -33.96
N ALA A 856 -19.68 13.25 -32.72
CA ALA A 856 -18.93 12.11 -32.17
C ALA A 856 -19.75 10.81 -32.16
N ASN A 857 -21.07 10.90 -31.98
CA ASN A 857 -21.96 9.74 -32.12
C ASN A 857 -22.02 9.18 -33.56
N LYS A 858 -21.68 9.98 -34.58
CA LYS A 858 -21.72 9.57 -36.00
C LYS A 858 -20.40 9.04 -36.53
N PHE A 859 -19.28 9.38 -35.90
CA PHE A 859 -17.95 9.08 -36.41
C PHE A 859 -17.17 8.22 -35.44
N HIS A 860 -17.00 6.94 -35.79
CA HIS A 860 -16.23 5.99 -34.99
C HIS A 860 -14.73 6.34 -34.89
N ASN A 861 -14.23 7.24 -35.74
CA ASN A 861 -12.87 7.76 -35.76
C ASN A 861 -12.72 9.10 -35.02
N LEU A 862 -13.74 9.52 -34.25
CA LEU A 862 -13.74 10.74 -33.44
C LEU A 862 -13.92 10.40 -31.96
N HIS A 863 -13.03 10.92 -31.11
CA HIS A 863 -13.13 10.81 -29.66
C HIS A 863 -13.10 12.19 -29.02
N LEU A 864 -14.15 12.52 -28.26
CA LEU A 864 -14.19 13.77 -27.51
C LEU A 864 -13.47 13.63 -26.18
N TYR A 865 -12.76 14.68 -25.81
CA TYR A 865 -12.11 14.76 -24.51
C TYR A 865 -12.26 16.14 -23.87
N GLY A 866 -12.49 16.16 -22.56
CA GLY A 866 -12.27 17.37 -21.79
C GLY A 866 -13.35 18.43 -21.79
N CYS A 867 -13.24 19.33 -20.82
CA CYS A 867 -13.91 20.62 -20.77
C CYS A 867 -12.82 21.70 -20.86
N TRP A 868 -12.50 22.14 -22.07
CA TRP A 868 -11.31 22.96 -22.32
C TRP A 868 -11.48 24.40 -21.82
N TRP A 869 -10.49 24.90 -21.06
CA TRP A 869 -10.28 26.30 -20.70
C TRP A 869 -11.52 27.02 -20.15
N TYR A 870 -12.23 27.84 -20.93
CA TYR A 870 -13.43 28.54 -20.48
C TYR A 870 -14.60 27.59 -20.16
N CYS A 871 -14.59 26.37 -20.70
CA CYS A 871 -15.51 25.31 -20.30
C CYS A 871 -15.08 24.58 -19.00
N ASN A 872 -13.88 24.84 -18.46
CA ASN A 872 -13.36 24.22 -17.25
C ASN A 872 -13.86 24.91 -15.97
N ASN A 873 -15.18 25.05 -15.86
CA ASN A 873 -15.88 25.63 -14.71
C ASN A 873 -16.96 24.64 -14.24
N PRO A 874 -17.20 24.46 -12.93
CA PRO A 874 -18.07 23.40 -12.41
C PRO A 874 -19.45 23.30 -13.09
N SER A 875 -20.12 24.43 -13.32
CA SER A 875 -21.44 24.46 -13.98
C SER A 875 -21.41 23.97 -15.42
N ILE A 876 -20.34 24.26 -16.17
CA ILE A 876 -20.18 23.83 -17.56
C ILE A 876 -19.68 22.38 -17.62
N ILE A 877 -18.78 21.97 -16.72
CA ILE A 877 -18.33 20.58 -16.60
C ILE A 877 -19.52 19.66 -16.34
N GLU A 878 -20.42 20.04 -15.44
CA GLU A 878 -21.64 19.28 -15.14
C GLU A 878 -22.51 19.11 -16.39
N GLU A 879 -22.85 20.21 -17.06
CA GLU A 879 -23.68 20.22 -18.27
C GLU A 879 -23.09 19.36 -19.39
N LEU A 880 -21.80 19.54 -19.70
CA LEU A 880 -21.12 18.84 -20.79
C LEU A 880 -21.00 17.35 -20.50
N THR A 881 -20.65 16.98 -19.26
CA THR A 881 -20.48 15.58 -18.88
C THR A 881 -21.81 14.85 -18.92
N ARG A 882 -22.88 15.46 -18.42
CA ARG A 882 -24.24 14.91 -18.47
C ARG A 882 -24.71 14.68 -19.90
N MET A 883 -24.65 15.72 -20.74
CA MET A 883 -25.04 15.63 -22.15
C MET A 883 -24.25 14.57 -22.93
N ARG A 884 -22.93 14.48 -22.68
CA ARG A 884 -22.08 13.47 -23.33
C ARG A 884 -22.41 12.06 -22.87
N ILE A 885 -22.69 11.83 -21.58
CA ILE A 885 -23.13 10.51 -21.10
C ILE A 885 -24.47 10.12 -21.72
N GLU A 886 -25.42 11.07 -21.80
CA GLU A 886 -26.74 10.82 -22.37
C GLU A 886 -26.70 10.42 -23.86
N ILE A 887 -25.72 10.92 -24.63
CA ILE A 887 -25.61 10.65 -26.08
C ILE A 887 -24.57 9.56 -26.41
N LEU A 888 -23.46 9.51 -25.68
CA LEU A 888 -22.29 8.67 -25.99
C LEU A 888 -22.06 7.54 -24.99
N GLY A 889 -22.82 7.48 -23.90
CA GLY A 889 -22.54 6.57 -22.79
C GLY A 889 -21.14 6.85 -22.22
N THR A 890 -20.25 5.86 -22.24
CA THR A 890 -18.87 6.01 -21.74
C THR A 890 -17.84 6.18 -22.86
N ALA A 891 -18.24 6.39 -24.11
CA ALA A 891 -17.36 6.45 -25.28
C ALA A 891 -16.69 7.84 -25.48
N PHE A 892 -16.21 8.45 -24.39
CA PHE A 892 -15.50 9.73 -24.39
C PHE A 892 -14.63 9.84 -23.14
N THR A 893 -13.69 10.78 -23.13
CA THR A 893 -12.92 11.11 -21.93
C THR A 893 -13.49 12.36 -21.27
N SER A 894 -13.93 12.23 -20.02
CA SER A 894 -14.70 13.27 -19.32
C SER A 894 -13.93 14.59 -19.15
N GLN A 895 -12.63 14.52 -18.86
CA GLN A 895 -11.85 15.70 -18.52
C GLN A 895 -10.38 15.65 -19.01
N HIS A 896 -9.74 16.82 -19.11
CA HIS A 896 -8.28 17.02 -19.03
C HIS A 896 -7.99 18.25 -18.16
N SER A 897 -6.79 18.38 -17.60
CA SER A 897 -6.50 19.53 -16.73
C SER A 897 -6.13 20.81 -17.49
N ASP A 898 -5.49 20.67 -18.65
CA ASP A 898 -4.82 21.77 -19.36
C ASP A 898 -3.79 22.49 -18.45
N ALA A 899 -3.25 21.77 -17.45
CA ALA A 899 -2.37 22.35 -16.44
C ALA A 899 -1.12 22.93 -17.07
N ARG A 900 -0.81 24.19 -16.72
CA ARG A 900 0.46 24.87 -17.07
C ARG A 900 1.43 24.88 -15.90
N VAL A 901 0.90 24.81 -14.69
CA VAL A 901 1.68 24.75 -13.44
C VAL A 901 1.38 23.39 -12.81
N LEU A 902 2.40 22.63 -12.44
CA LEU A 902 2.30 21.24 -11.98
C LEU A 902 1.21 21.08 -10.91
N ASP A 903 1.24 21.96 -9.92
CA ASP A 903 0.36 21.97 -8.75
C ASP A 903 -1.14 22.09 -9.09
N GLN A 904 -1.47 22.55 -10.30
CA GLN A 904 -2.85 22.67 -10.78
C GLN A 904 -3.50 21.31 -10.97
N LEU A 905 -2.72 20.24 -11.23
CA LEU A 905 -3.25 18.88 -11.33
C LEU A 905 -4.10 18.51 -10.11
N ILE A 906 -3.67 18.95 -8.92
CA ILE A 906 -4.32 18.64 -7.64
C ILE A 906 -5.77 19.15 -7.66
N TYR A 907 -5.97 20.46 -7.83
CA TYR A 907 -7.32 21.01 -7.77
C TYR A 907 -8.13 20.69 -9.03
N LYS A 908 -7.52 20.71 -10.22
CA LYS A 908 -8.24 20.44 -11.49
C LYS A 908 -8.90 19.07 -11.44
N TRP A 909 -8.19 18.06 -10.95
CA TRP A 909 -8.73 16.71 -10.84
C TRP A 909 -9.60 16.53 -9.60
N SER A 910 -9.27 17.14 -8.46
CA SER A 910 -10.15 17.11 -7.28
C SER A 910 -11.54 17.67 -7.58
N HIS A 911 -11.61 18.87 -8.16
CA HIS A 911 -12.87 19.53 -8.48
C HIS A 911 -13.62 18.81 -9.61
N SER A 912 -12.91 18.35 -10.65
CA SER A 912 -13.57 17.62 -11.74
C SER A 912 -14.14 16.29 -11.27
N ARG A 913 -13.45 15.54 -10.40
CA ARG A 913 -13.97 14.30 -9.79
C ARG A 913 -15.24 14.56 -8.98
N GLU A 914 -15.27 15.64 -8.20
CA GLU A 914 -16.44 16.04 -7.42
C GLU A 914 -17.66 16.22 -8.34
N VAL A 915 -17.52 17.03 -9.40
CA VAL A 915 -18.63 17.32 -10.33
C VAL A 915 -19.04 16.09 -11.14
N ILE A 916 -18.07 15.38 -11.74
CA ILE A 916 -18.33 14.19 -12.57
C ILE A 916 -18.93 13.06 -11.72
N GLY A 917 -18.48 12.91 -10.48
CA GLY A 917 -18.98 11.92 -9.54
C GLY A 917 -20.47 12.09 -9.26
N GLU A 918 -20.93 13.33 -9.03
CA GLU A 918 -22.35 13.59 -8.81
C GLU A 918 -23.20 13.40 -10.08
N VAL A 919 -22.66 13.72 -11.27
CA VAL A 919 -23.33 13.38 -12.53
C VAL A 919 -23.51 11.87 -12.65
N LEU A 920 -22.46 11.08 -12.37
CA LEU A 920 -22.53 9.62 -12.44
C LEU A 920 -23.48 9.02 -11.41
N VAL A 921 -23.51 9.55 -10.19
CA VAL A 921 -24.48 9.15 -9.17
C VAL A 921 -25.91 9.30 -9.70
N ASP A 922 -26.25 10.43 -10.32
CA ASP A 922 -27.56 10.64 -10.90
C ASP A 922 -27.86 9.67 -12.05
N MET A 923 -26.93 9.48 -12.98
CA MET A 923 -27.07 8.55 -14.11
C MET A 923 -27.32 7.11 -13.64
N TYR A 924 -26.54 6.65 -12.67
CA TYR A 924 -26.67 5.28 -12.16
C TYR A 924 -27.90 5.08 -11.28
N LYS A 925 -28.35 6.10 -10.54
CA LYS A 925 -29.65 6.05 -9.83
C LYS A 925 -30.81 5.90 -10.81
N LYS A 926 -30.77 6.60 -11.94
CA LYS A 926 -31.76 6.48 -13.01
C LYS A 926 -31.75 5.08 -13.61
N LEU A 927 -30.55 4.55 -13.94
CA LEU A 927 -30.41 3.20 -14.46
C LEU A 927 -30.93 2.14 -13.49
N PHE A 928 -30.54 2.23 -12.21
CA PHE A 928 -31.03 1.34 -11.16
C PHE A 928 -32.57 1.39 -11.02
N ALA A 929 -33.18 2.57 -11.11
CA ALA A 929 -34.63 2.74 -11.01
C ALA A 929 -35.42 2.05 -12.13
N THR A 930 -34.78 1.70 -13.24
CA THR A 930 -35.42 0.90 -14.33
C THR A 930 -35.53 -0.59 -14.00
N GLY A 931 -34.89 -1.05 -12.91
CA GLY A 931 -34.74 -2.47 -12.58
C GLY A 931 -33.49 -3.12 -13.19
N TRP A 932 -32.64 -2.34 -13.89
CA TRP A 932 -31.35 -2.81 -14.37
C TRP A 932 -30.44 -3.18 -13.20
N LYS A 933 -30.04 -4.45 -13.13
CA LYS A 933 -29.13 -4.94 -12.10
C LYS A 933 -27.70 -4.59 -12.48
N MET A 934 -27.10 -3.70 -11.70
CA MET A 934 -25.73 -3.24 -11.91
C MET A 934 -24.77 -3.90 -10.95
N SER A 935 -23.63 -4.35 -11.46
CA SER A 935 -22.58 -4.84 -10.60
C SER A 935 -21.63 -3.75 -10.13
N LYS A 936 -20.84 -4.05 -9.09
CA LYS A 936 -19.68 -3.23 -8.73
C LYS A 936 -18.67 -3.15 -9.88
N SER A 937 -18.46 -4.24 -10.60
CA SER A 937 -17.52 -4.30 -11.74
C SER A 937 -17.98 -3.46 -12.93
N ASP A 938 -19.30 -3.34 -13.17
CA ASP A 938 -19.88 -2.46 -14.19
C ASP A 938 -19.51 -0.99 -13.92
N ILE A 939 -19.80 -0.50 -12.71
CA ILE A 939 -19.50 0.90 -12.34
C ILE A 939 -18.00 1.17 -12.42
N GLN A 940 -17.17 0.25 -11.91
CA GLN A 940 -15.71 0.40 -11.97
C GLN A 940 -15.18 0.48 -13.40
N ARG A 941 -15.65 -0.40 -14.30
CA ARG A 941 -15.30 -0.37 -15.72
C ARG A 941 -15.66 0.99 -16.34
N ASP A 942 -16.88 1.44 -16.10
CA ASP A 942 -17.44 2.62 -16.75
C ASP A 942 -16.80 3.92 -16.20
N VAL A 943 -16.47 3.97 -14.91
CA VAL A 943 -15.69 5.06 -14.32
C VAL A 943 -14.28 5.09 -14.91
N ARG A 944 -13.57 3.94 -15.00
CA ARG A 944 -12.23 3.90 -15.63
C ARG A 944 -12.24 4.41 -17.06
N ARG A 945 -13.27 4.03 -17.84
CA ARG A 945 -13.48 4.52 -19.21
C ARG A 945 -13.53 6.04 -19.30
N LEU A 946 -14.38 6.67 -18.49
CA LEU A 946 -14.56 8.12 -18.46
C LEU A 946 -13.32 8.88 -17.96
N PHE A 947 -12.49 8.27 -17.11
CA PHE A 947 -11.28 8.89 -16.55
C PHE A 947 -9.98 8.52 -17.27
N GLY A 948 -10.07 7.91 -18.46
CA GLY A 948 -8.89 7.72 -19.32
C GLY A 948 -8.89 6.45 -20.14
N GLN A 949 -9.53 5.38 -19.67
CA GLN A 949 -9.45 4.09 -20.35
C GLN A 949 -10.10 4.14 -21.74
N SER A 950 -11.17 4.91 -21.95
CA SER A 950 -11.73 5.04 -23.31
C SER A 950 -10.84 5.83 -24.26
N TYR A 951 -9.95 6.69 -23.75
CA TYR A 951 -8.88 7.24 -24.56
C TYR A 951 -7.91 6.13 -24.97
N GLU A 952 -7.38 5.34 -24.02
CA GLU A 952 -6.46 4.22 -24.35
C GLU A 952 -7.11 3.22 -25.35
N GLU A 953 -8.38 2.83 -25.12
CA GLU A 953 -9.16 1.98 -26.03
C GLU A 953 -9.25 2.59 -27.45
N PHE A 954 -9.44 3.91 -27.56
CA PHE A 954 -9.47 4.62 -28.84
C PHE A 954 -8.08 4.69 -29.50
N MET A 955 -7.02 4.91 -28.71
CA MET A 955 -5.64 4.91 -29.21
C MET A 955 -5.22 3.53 -29.72
N GLU A 956 -5.74 2.45 -29.16
CA GLU A 956 -5.46 1.06 -29.59
C GLU A 956 -6.34 0.58 -30.74
N LYS A 957 -7.47 1.26 -30.99
CA LYS A 957 -8.41 0.91 -32.05
C LYS A 957 -7.73 0.87 -33.42
N ASP A 958 -7.87 -0.26 -34.12
CA ASP A 958 -7.49 -0.41 -35.53
C ASP A 958 -8.61 0.17 -36.41
N MET A 959 -8.22 0.95 -37.43
CA MET A 959 -9.13 1.77 -38.24
C MET A 959 -9.31 1.26 -39.66
#